data_AF-A0A3A4UMI5-F1
#
_entry.id   AF-A0A3A4UMI5-F1
#
_cell.length_a   1.000
_cell.length_b   1.000
_cell.length_c   1.000
_cell.angle_alpha   90.00
_cell.angle_beta   90.00
_cell.angle_gamma   90.00
#
_symmetry.space_group_name_H-M   'P 1'
#
loop_
_entity.id
_entity.type
_entity.pdbx_description
1 polymer ?
#
loop_
_entity_poly.entity_id
_entity_poly.type
_entity_poly.pdbx_seq_one_letter_code
_entity_poly.pdbx_strand_id
1 'polypeptide(L)'
;FRSVTVQVNESLPVGWLLNNSVNVTFNNVTGGNRSASAVAQTTVILPSSGQGGGSPGIGRYVPFEEEPQVQAPAPSISTMTSDALTSISVQNWVPPEISFEEGSIACGYVTSGGEVVPSRAKGDVPVPPGFELISQPVQFSCAGDSLDFTLSVPDNFEEVRVLRCKGGSCADMPREVFTEELICNGQSLHQLRRDEVISRSRGLEAARSFTSESKELSERDRRIVGGSIRLTLTGELPVPVSVQVARAPNVLRPENEALSPMGTPHEVRVSGPNIRLPALLEWSFIVPPGYDVSNFAAYAVKGTEWVYLGASYDAETELLKVVIDDVNALLGGGKTTFVLVGLADPMSWVENKPKFVRAYDGKGARDAIVLVHGFGSSATWQPFVDDFQLTGQPYQVWLFSYPASQPNEENAKALASFLELHSAEYDNVYIVAHSLGTLVTQRALDSARSDGLPVLGKVRKAVLIAGPGQGTPTVQVFRELFTRFLSERGALGMLNMHPQVYADLAEGVTVQPVSGVGYSVIAGNAGYWFTERLFGGVPNDGVVGVTSAKKVGDSYVDDHCKDFFEVSAGHIDLNDHPIGRRIAQQLITGSRAAQNPDAALPGFNQFVRVEMQDCSADDRVFVIGRRVAENAALDPTGCSCGNGVCGLGETQESCPGDCVREVVRSTGCLLVPVPMFLGVILLVLLAGALLVMKHVLNRPVPAWLWAAVLGLAVLSVLLQAYQASSCLPKFPAAYLALASVLILLGIDYVVGKMPRGPKGPLGINDELADVKKAIEELKGN
;
A
#
# COMPACT_ATOMS: atom_id res chain seq x y z
N PHE A 1 44.72 6.51 -37.21
CA PHE A 1 43.85 6.45 -36.01
C PHE A 1 43.95 5.04 -35.42
N ARG A 2 44.08 4.89 -34.09
CA ARG A 2 44.20 3.57 -33.41
C ARG A 2 42.84 2.97 -33.01
N SER A 3 41.76 3.75 -32.98
CA SER A 3 40.37 3.29 -32.94
C SER A 3 39.45 4.38 -33.51
N VAL A 4 38.30 3.97 -34.03
CA VAL A 4 37.20 4.85 -34.47
C VAL A 4 35.93 4.28 -33.83
N THR A 5 35.25 5.09 -33.02
CA THR A 5 33.96 4.72 -32.41
C THR A 5 32.86 5.42 -33.20
N VAL A 6 31.95 4.65 -33.79
CA VAL A 6 30.79 5.18 -34.52
C VAL A 6 29.57 5.08 -33.59
N GLN A 7 29.02 6.23 -33.23
CA GLN A 7 27.78 6.32 -32.45
C GLN A 7 26.62 6.53 -33.44
N VAL A 8 25.66 5.60 -33.46
CA VAL A 8 24.46 5.69 -34.31
C VAL A 8 23.32 6.18 -33.45
N ASN A 9 22.80 7.38 -33.75
CA ASN A 9 21.60 7.90 -33.10
C ASN A 9 20.34 7.39 -33.82
N GLU A 10 19.49 6.74 -33.03
CA GLU A 10 18.09 6.34 -33.26
C GLU A 10 17.76 5.21 -34.26
N SER A 11 16.98 4.26 -33.73
CA SER A 11 16.05 3.29 -34.37
C SER A 11 16.47 2.58 -35.68
N LEU A 12 17.54 1.77 -35.63
CA LEU A 12 17.77 0.74 -36.66
C LEU A 12 17.59 -0.67 -36.08
N PRO A 13 16.81 -1.56 -36.74
CA PRO A 13 16.67 -2.94 -36.32
C PRO A 13 18.00 -3.70 -36.44
N VAL A 14 18.30 -4.56 -35.45
CA VAL A 14 19.57 -5.31 -35.31
C VAL A 14 19.96 -6.08 -36.58
N GLY A 15 18.98 -6.54 -37.38
CA GLY A 15 19.23 -7.21 -38.66
C GLY A 15 19.90 -6.33 -39.74
N TRP A 16 19.79 -5.00 -39.64
CA TRP A 16 20.39 -4.08 -40.61
C TRP A 16 21.92 -3.97 -40.46
N LEU A 17 22.44 -4.12 -39.24
CA LEU A 17 23.88 -4.09 -38.94
C LEU A 17 24.61 -5.35 -39.41
N LEU A 18 23.90 -6.48 -39.54
CA LEU A 18 24.50 -7.75 -39.93
C LEU A 18 24.75 -7.87 -41.45
N ASN A 19 24.08 -7.04 -42.27
CA ASN A 19 24.09 -7.18 -43.73
C ASN A 19 24.66 -5.99 -44.51
N ASN A 20 25.11 -4.92 -43.85
CA ASN A 20 25.62 -3.72 -44.53
C ASN A 20 27.01 -3.31 -44.05
N SER A 21 27.88 -2.96 -45.01
CA SER A 21 29.19 -2.36 -44.72
C SER A 21 29.05 -0.84 -44.55
N VAL A 22 29.50 -0.29 -43.42
CA VAL A 22 29.57 1.16 -43.20
C VAL A 22 30.90 1.68 -43.76
N ASN A 23 30.84 2.51 -44.80
CA ASN A 23 32.03 3.21 -45.32
C ASN A 23 32.19 4.55 -44.62
N VAL A 24 33.30 4.75 -43.91
CA VAL A 24 33.67 6.04 -43.29
C VAL A 24 34.68 6.75 -44.17
N THR A 25 34.31 7.90 -44.72
CA THR A 25 35.18 8.72 -45.58
C THR A 25 35.67 9.93 -44.80
N PHE A 26 36.98 10.10 -44.67
CA PHE A 26 37.58 11.28 -44.03
C PHE A 26 37.91 12.33 -45.09
N ASN A 27 37.26 13.48 -45.03
CA ASN A 27 37.63 14.64 -45.84
C ASN A 27 38.58 15.53 -45.03
N ASN A 28 39.84 15.64 -45.46
CA ASN A 28 40.81 16.50 -44.81
C ASN A 28 40.67 17.93 -45.34
N VAL A 29 40.43 18.90 -44.46
CA VAL A 29 40.45 20.34 -44.79
C VAL A 29 41.91 20.79 -44.79
N THR A 30 42.62 20.50 -45.88
CA THR A 30 43.79 21.24 -46.40
C THR A 30 44.27 20.50 -47.65
N GLY A 31 44.36 21.23 -48.76
CA GLY A 31 44.47 20.69 -50.12
C GLY A 31 45.57 19.65 -50.32
N GLY A 32 45.17 18.45 -50.75
CA GLY A 32 46.06 17.39 -51.21
C GLY A 32 45.34 16.03 -51.24
N ASN A 33 44.90 15.60 -52.43
CA ASN A 33 44.21 14.31 -52.60
C ASN A 33 45.16 13.14 -52.32
N ARG A 34 44.96 12.45 -51.20
CA ARG A 34 45.34 11.04 -51.01
C ARG A 34 44.20 10.30 -50.34
N SER A 35 43.70 9.27 -51.01
CA SER A 35 42.74 8.30 -50.47
C SER A 35 43.49 7.14 -49.81
N ALA A 36 43.03 6.72 -48.63
CA ALA A 36 43.40 5.44 -48.03
C ALA A 36 42.10 4.76 -47.59
N SER A 37 41.87 3.53 -48.07
CA SER A 37 40.74 2.69 -47.65
C SER A 37 41.21 1.74 -46.55
N ALA A 38 40.46 1.66 -45.45
CA ALA A 38 40.60 0.61 -44.46
C ALA A 38 39.26 -0.12 -44.34
N VAL A 39 39.27 -1.43 -44.52
CA VAL A 39 38.10 -2.31 -44.34
C VAL A 39 38.17 -2.87 -42.92
N ALA A 40 37.22 -2.51 -42.07
CA ALA A 40 37.06 -3.17 -40.77
C ALA A 40 36.12 -4.37 -40.96
N GLN A 41 36.61 -5.59 -40.73
CA GLN A 41 35.78 -6.78 -40.64
C GLN A 41 35.34 -6.98 -39.19
N THR A 42 34.02 -6.99 -38.96
CA THR A 42 33.43 -7.34 -37.67
C THR A 42 33.31 -8.86 -37.58
N THR A 43 34.06 -9.50 -36.68
CA THR A 43 33.92 -10.94 -36.40
C THR A 43 32.98 -11.14 -35.21
N VAL A 44 31.82 -11.77 -35.44
CA VAL A 44 30.90 -12.19 -34.38
C VAL A 44 31.21 -13.65 -34.04
N ILE A 45 31.64 -13.93 -32.81
CA ILE A 45 31.86 -15.30 -32.32
C ILE A 45 30.61 -15.72 -31.53
N LEU A 46 29.93 -16.78 -31.97
CA LEU A 46 28.83 -17.41 -31.24
C LEU A 46 29.36 -18.59 -30.41
N PRO A 47 28.89 -18.79 -29.16
CA PRO A 47 29.29 -19.96 -28.38
C PRO A 47 28.54 -21.21 -28.86
N SER A 48 29.29 -22.28 -29.15
CA SER A 48 28.74 -23.60 -29.49
C SER A 48 28.25 -24.34 -28.24
N SER A 49 27.07 -24.94 -28.35
CA SER A 49 26.48 -25.86 -27.38
C SER A 49 27.33 -27.12 -27.21
N GLY A 50 27.72 -27.41 -25.96
CA GLY A 50 28.40 -28.66 -25.59
C GLY A 50 27.41 -29.80 -25.38
N GLN A 51 27.47 -30.81 -26.24
CA GLN A 51 27.01 -32.17 -25.94
C GLN A 51 28.03 -32.87 -25.04
N GLY A 52 27.56 -33.70 -24.10
CA GLY A 52 28.41 -34.67 -23.43
C GLY A 52 27.71 -35.42 -22.29
N GLY A 53 27.11 -36.57 -22.61
CA GLY A 53 26.75 -37.59 -21.62
C GLY A 53 27.89 -38.57 -21.37
N GLY A 54 27.87 -39.23 -20.20
CA GLY A 54 28.63 -40.46 -19.95
C GLY A 54 29.35 -40.54 -18.60
N SER A 55 28.71 -41.19 -17.62
CA SER A 55 29.40 -41.98 -16.57
C SER A 55 29.82 -43.34 -17.17
N PRO A 56 30.67 -44.21 -16.56
CA PRO A 56 31.00 -44.32 -15.12
C PRO A 56 32.49 -44.59 -14.79
N GLY A 57 32.86 -44.52 -13.50
CA GLY A 57 34.15 -45.05 -13.04
C GLY A 57 34.48 -44.82 -11.57
N ILE A 58 34.35 -45.87 -10.77
CA ILE A 58 34.84 -45.99 -9.39
C ILE A 58 36.38 -46.05 -9.41
N GLY A 59 37.08 -45.25 -8.61
CA GLY A 59 38.54 -45.29 -8.48
C GLY A 59 39.06 -44.60 -7.22
N ARG A 60 39.86 -45.35 -6.45
CA ARG A 60 40.38 -45.08 -5.11
C ARG A 60 41.36 -43.89 -4.99
N TYR A 61 41.36 -43.33 -3.78
CA TYR A 61 42.42 -42.54 -3.13
C TYR A 61 43.82 -43.18 -3.21
N VAL A 62 44.83 -42.37 -3.60
CA VAL A 62 46.24 -42.41 -3.12
C VAL A 62 46.79 -40.97 -3.20
N PRO A 63 47.54 -40.47 -2.19
CA PRO A 63 48.06 -39.10 -2.17
C PRO A 63 49.37 -38.97 -2.96
N PHE A 64 49.64 -37.80 -3.52
CA PHE A 64 50.91 -37.49 -4.19
C PHE A 64 51.68 -36.40 -3.45
N GLU A 65 52.96 -36.72 -3.25
CA GLU A 65 54.07 -35.88 -2.81
C GLU A 65 54.43 -34.79 -3.85
N GLU A 66 55.32 -33.91 -3.37
CA GLU A 66 55.73 -32.57 -3.81
C GLU A 66 56.27 -32.37 -5.25
N GLU A 67 55.95 -31.16 -5.75
CA GLU A 67 56.76 -30.20 -6.55
C GLU A 67 57.27 -30.56 -7.96
N PRO A 68 57.20 -29.61 -8.94
CA PRO A 68 58.05 -28.41 -8.90
C PRO A 68 57.39 -27.09 -9.33
N GLN A 69 57.93 -26.02 -8.75
CA GLN A 69 57.66 -24.63 -9.11
C GLN A 69 58.00 -24.31 -10.56
N VAL A 70 57.02 -23.77 -11.27
CA VAL A 70 57.22 -23.01 -12.51
C VAL A 70 56.60 -21.63 -12.30
N GLN A 71 57.47 -20.63 -12.17
CA GLN A 71 57.09 -19.21 -12.18
C GLN A 71 56.51 -18.85 -13.56
N ALA A 72 55.21 -18.57 -13.60
CA ALA A 72 54.56 -17.85 -14.69
C ALA A 72 54.40 -16.36 -14.30
N PRO A 73 54.56 -15.42 -15.24
CA PRO A 73 54.50 -13.99 -14.95
C PRO A 73 53.08 -13.59 -14.51
N ALA A 74 53.02 -12.69 -13.53
CA ALA A 74 51.79 -12.12 -13.01
C ALA A 74 50.93 -11.54 -14.15
N PRO A 75 49.64 -11.90 -14.27
CA PRO A 75 48.73 -11.14 -15.09
C PRO A 75 48.53 -9.77 -14.43
N SER A 76 48.88 -8.71 -15.17
CA SER A 76 48.49 -7.35 -14.85
C SER A 76 46.97 -7.31 -14.72
N ILE A 77 46.48 -7.05 -13.51
CA ILE A 77 45.08 -6.74 -13.24
C ILE A 77 44.79 -5.42 -13.94
N SER A 78 44.25 -5.48 -15.15
CA SER A 78 43.49 -4.39 -15.71
C SER A 78 42.21 -4.30 -14.88
N THR A 79 42.16 -3.29 -14.00
CA THR A 79 40.95 -2.76 -13.38
C THR A 79 39.86 -2.65 -14.44
N MET A 80 38.88 -3.56 -14.39
CA MET A 80 37.57 -3.31 -14.99
C MET A 80 36.88 -2.28 -14.09
N THR A 81 36.93 -1.02 -14.49
CA THR A 81 35.99 -0.01 -14.01
C THR A 81 34.60 -0.44 -14.44
N SER A 82 33.69 -0.55 -13.47
CA SER A 82 32.28 -0.97 -13.61
C SER A 82 31.39 0.07 -14.31
N ASP A 83 31.95 0.91 -15.17
CA ASP A 83 31.23 1.99 -15.84
C ASP A 83 30.58 1.50 -17.13
N ALA A 84 29.61 0.60 -16.97
CA ALA A 84 28.64 0.25 -18.01
C ALA A 84 27.40 -0.44 -17.40
N LEU A 85 26.89 0.09 -16.29
CA LEU A 85 25.49 -0.11 -15.94
C LEU A 85 24.77 1.21 -16.21
N THR A 86 23.92 1.15 -17.23
CA THR A 86 23.04 2.19 -17.72
C THR A 86 22.34 2.93 -16.58
N SER A 87 22.77 4.17 -16.31
CA SER A 87 21.89 5.19 -15.77
C SER A 87 20.84 5.48 -16.84
N ILE A 88 19.66 4.87 -16.70
CA ILE A 88 18.51 5.19 -17.52
C ILE A 88 18.02 6.56 -17.04
N SER A 89 18.31 7.63 -17.80
CA SER A 89 17.91 8.98 -17.44
C SER A 89 16.40 9.12 -17.53
N VAL A 90 15.78 9.47 -16.41
CA VAL A 90 14.37 9.77 -16.23
C VAL A 90 14.06 11.15 -16.86
N GLN A 91 13.92 11.23 -18.19
CA GLN A 91 13.92 12.54 -18.88
C GLN A 91 12.56 13.06 -19.38
N ASN A 92 11.47 12.30 -19.32
CA ASN A 92 10.27 12.71 -20.06
C ASN A 92 9.10 13.28 -19.26
N TRP A 93 9.10 13.30 -17.92
CA TRP A 93 8.10 14.03 -17.12
C TRP A 93 8.63 14.56 -15.77
N VAL A 94 9.96 14.69 -15.63
CA VAL A 94 10.60 15.24 -14.43
C VAL A 94 11.00 16.69 -14.75
N PRO A 95 10.29 17.71 -14.25
CA PRO A 95 10.85 19.06 -14.22
C PRO A 95 12.14 19.04 -13.40
N PRO A 96 13.07 20.00 -13.62
CA PRO A 96 14.43 19.92 -13.11
C PRO A 96 14.46 19.54 -11.62
N GLU A 97 14.96 18.34 -11.35
CA GLU A 97 15.14 17.82 -10.01
C GLU A 97 16.18 18.70 -9.29
N ILE A 98 15.80 19.23 -8.13
CA ILE A 98 16.69 20.09 -7.35
C ILE A 98 17.75 19.19 -6.71
N SER A 99 19.04 19.41 -6.98
CA SER A 99 20.12 18.66 -6.34
C SER A 99 20.39 19.19 -4.93
N PHE A 100 20.22 18.37 -3.89
CA PHE A 100 20.47 18.75 -2.50
C PHE A 100 21.77 18.08 -2.00
N GLU A 101 22.84 18.84 -1.81
CA GLU A 101 24.09 18.25 -1.28
C GLU A 101 24.03 17.94 0.22
N GLU A 102 23.25 18.70 1.01
CA GLU A 102 23.20 18.51 2.46
C GLU A 102 22.11 19.42 3.06
N GLY A 103 20.93 18.88 3.41
CA GLY A 103 19.88 19.70 4.02
C GLY A 103 18.62 18.94 4.37
N SER A 104 17.80 19.57 5.22
CA SER A 104 16.50 19.10 5.69
C SER A 104 15.42 19.03 4.60
N ILE A 105 15.71 19.42 3.35
CA ILE A 105 14.74 19.34 2.25
C ILE A 105 14.77 17.92 1.70
N ALA A 106 13.66 17.21 1.87
CA ALA A 106 13.50 15.85 1.40
C ALA A 106 13.09 15.82 -0.09
N CYS A 107 12.19 16.71 -0.52
CA CYS A 107 11.90 16.87 -1.94
C CYS A 107 11.57 18.31 -2.28
N GLY A 108 11.76 18.72 -3.53
CA GLY A 108 11.40 20.04 -4.01
C GLY A 108 11.00 20.04 -5.48
N TYR A 109 10.05 20.91 -5.83
CA TYR A 109 9.48 21.04 -7.16
C TYR A 109 9.34 22.53 -7.49
N VAL A 110 9.78 22.93 -8.69
CA VAL A 110 9.59 24.29 -9.21
C VAL A 110 8.30 24.32 -10.02
N THR A 111 7.27 24.98 -9.52
CA THR A 111 5.95 25.04 -10.17
C THR A 111 5.90 26.05 -11.31
N SER A 112 6.78 27.05 -11.30
CA SER A 112 6.99 27.97 -12.41
C SER A 112 8.38 28.60 -12.34
N GLY A 113 9.10 28.64 -13.47
CA GLY A 113 10.34 29.41 -13.62
C GLY A 113 11.59 28.59 -13.97
N GLY A 114 12.76 29.04 -13.49
CA GLY A 114 14.09 28.51 -13.84
C GLY A 114 14.59 27.36 -12.95
N GLU A 115 15.84 26.94 -13.17
CA GLU A 115 16.53 25.97 -12.30
C GLU A 115 16.83 26.59 -10.93
N VAL A 116 16.50 25.88 -9.85
CA VAL A 116 16.62 26.38 -8.48
C VAL A 116 17.59 25.49 -7.72
N VAL A 117 18.69 26.09 -7.24
CA VAL A 117 19.73 25.41 -6.48
C VAL A 117 19.68 25.89 -5.02
N PRO A 118 19.45 24.98 -4.05
CA PRO A 118 19.49 25.26 -2.63
C PRO A 118 20.94 25.32 -2.17
N SER A 119 21.22 26.23 -1.24
CA SER A 119 22.54 26.43 -0.66
C SER A 119 22.41 26.74 0.83
N ARG A 120 23.43 26.40 1.62
CA ARG A 120 23.44 26.75 3.05
C ARG A 120 23.61 28.25 3.21
N ALA A 121 22.65 28.89 3.88
CA ALA A 121 22.76 30.30 4.22
C ALA A 121 23.53 30.47 5.53
N LYS A 122 24.39 31.50 5.60
CA LYS A 122 25.00 31.96 6.85
C LYS A 122 24.17 33.10 7.45
N GLY A 123 24.11 33.16 8.77
CA GLY A 123 23.56 34.30 9.50
C GLY A 123 22.71 33.91 10.70
N ASP A 124 22.65 34.81 11.67
CA ASP A 124 21.83 34.64 12.86
C ASP A 124 20.35 34.80 12.53
N VAL A 125 19.51 34.00 13.21
CA VAL A 125 18.07 33.95 13.01
C VAL A 125 17.42 34.50 14.27
N PRO A 126 16.46 35.44 14.17
CA PRO A 126 15.68 35.85 15.32
C PRO A 126 14.72 34.71 15.71
N VAL A 127 15.18 33.80 16.58
CA VAL A 127 14.36 32.71 17.13
C VAL A 127 13.52 33.28 18.29
N PRO A 128 12.17 33.21 18.24
CA PRO A 128 11.32 33.69 19.32
C PRO A 128 11.59 32.95 20.65
N PRO A 129 11.39 33.58 21.83
CA PRO A 129 11.52 32.90 23.11
C PRO A 129 10.64 31.64 23.19
N GLY A 130 11.24 30.53 23.63
CA GLY A 130 10.58 29.23 23.73
C GLY A 130 10.61 28.38 22.46
N PHE A 131 11.12 28.92 21.34
CA PHE A 131 11.40 28.16 20.12
C PHE A 131 12.89 27.84 20.03
N GLU A 132 13.20 26.80 19.28
CA GLU A 132 14.55 26.40 18.89
C GLU A 132 14.65 26.33 17.36
N LEU A 133 15.85 26.58 16.84
CA LEU A 133 16.14 26.37 15.42
C LEU A 133 16.31 24.87 15.16
N ILE A 134 15.46 24.30 14.32
CA ILE A 134 15.45 22.86 14.01
C ILE A 134 16.48 22.52 12.93
N SER A 135 16.53 23.32 11.86
CA SER A 135 17.40 23.08 10.72
C SER A 135 18.25 24.28 10.36
N GLN A 136 19.38 24.03 9.70
CA GLN A 136 20.22 25.10 9.19
C GLN A 136 19.49 25.90 8.11
N PRO A 137 19.77 27.20 8.00
CA PRO A 137 19.13 28.06 7.00
C PRO A 137 19.39 27.58 5.57
N VAL A 138 18.35 27.53 4.75
CA VAL A 138 18.47 27.24 3.32
C VAL A 138 18.18 28.49 2.51
N GLN A 139 19.03 28.78 1.52
CA GLN A 139 18.89 29.87 0.57
C GLN A 139 18.74 29.28 -0.84
N PHE A 140 17.86 29.85 -1.66
CA PHE A 140 17.55 29.35 -3.00
C PHE A 140 18.03 30.31 -4.09
N SER A 141 18.56 29.79 -5.21
CA SER A 141 19.01 30.59 -6.36
C SER A 141 17.87 30.98 -7.32
N CYS A 142 16.76 31.48 -6.78
CA CYS A 142 15.53 31.73 -7.54
C CYS A 142 15.34 33.21 -7.94
N ALA A 143 14.57 33.46 -9.02
CA ALA A 143 14.36 34.77 -9.62
C ALA A 143 12.88 35.05 -9.96
N GLY A 144 12.02 34.95 -8.95
CA GLY A 144 10.56 35.07 -9.04
C GLY A 144 9.83 33.73 -9.12
N ASP A 145 10.55 32.62 -8.95
CA ASP A 145 10.01 31.27 -9.12
C ASP A 145 9.02 30.90 -8.00
N SER A 146 8.14 29.93 -8.28
CA SER A 146 7.28 29.33 -7.26
C SER A 146 7.79 27.94 -6.91
N LEU A 147 8.04 27.69 -5.63
CA LEU A 147 8.59 26.43 -5.10
C LEU A 147 7.54 25.70 -4.26
N ASP A 148 7.50 24.38 -4.39
CA ASP A 148 6.80 23.46 -3.49
C ASP A 148 7.81 22.42 -3.00
N PHE A 149 8.15 22.44 -1.72
CA PHE A 149 9.15 21.54 -1.16
C PHE A 149 8.75 21.04 0.21
N THR A 150 9.25 19.86 0.57
CA THR A 150 8.99 19.21 1.85
C THR A 150 10.26 19.13 2.67
N LEU A 151 10.16 19.55 3.92
CA LEU A 151 11.23 19.50 4.92
C LEU A 151 11.01 18.30 5.83
N SER A 152 12.07 17.55 6.13
CA SER A 152 12.08 16.54 7.18
C SER A 152 12.61 17.17 8.47
N VAL A 153 11.81 17.10 9.53
CA VAL A 153 12.13 17.65 10.84
C VAL A 153 11.95 16.59 11.91
N PRO A 154 12.69 16.65 13.04
CA PRO A 154 12.50 15.71 14.13
C PRO A 154 11.08 15.80 14.69
N ASP A 155 10.56 14.69 15.20
CA ASP A 155 9.20 14.58 15.75
C ASP A 155 9.10 14.94 17.24
N ASN A 156 10.22 15.30 17.87
CA ASN A 156 10.29 15.86 19.22
C ASN A 156 10.09 17.40 19.27
N PHE A 157 9.51 17.98 18.21
CA PHE A 157 9.12 19.39 18.15
C PHE A 157 7.63 19.55 17.84
N GLU A 158 6.96 20.42 18.60
CA GLU A 158 5.62 20.92 18.36
C GLU A 158 5.63 22.36 17.83
N GLU A 159 4.48 22.86 17.39
CA GLU A 159 4.34 24.21 16.82
C GLU A 159 5.43 24.53 15.80
N VAL A 160 5.79 23.56 14.94
CA VAL A 160 6.82 23.78 13.92
C VAL A 160 6.35 24.89 12.97
N ARG A 161 7.24 25.85 12.72
CA ARG A 161 7.03 26.99 11.82
C ARG A 161 8.18 27.12 10.84
N VAL A 162 7.86 27.52 9.63
CA VAL A 162 8.81 27.84 8.58
C VAL A 162 8.86 29.36 8.42
N LEU A 163 10.02 29.94 8.73
CA LEU A 163 10.25 31.37 8.57
C LEU A 163 10.90 31.64 7.21
N ARG A 164 10.39 32.63 6.49
CA ARG A 164 11.07 33.23 5.33
C ARG A 164 11.64 34.58 5.73
N CYS A 165 12.94 34.76 5.58
CA CYS A 165 13.61 36.02 5.84
C CYS A 165 14.15 36.65 4.55
N LYS A 166 13.81 37.91 4.34
CA LYS A 166 14.25 38.74 3.20
C LYS A 166 14.69 40.11 3.71
N GLY A 167 15.91 40.53 3.36
CA GLY A 167 16.45 41.84 3.79
C GLY A 167 16.53 42.05 5.30
N GLY A 168 16.72 40.97 6.08
CA GLY A 168 16.80 41.02 7.55
C GLY A 168 15.46 41.00 8.28
N SER A 169 14.34 41.08 7.57
CA SER A 169 13.00 40.85 8.13
C SER A 169 12.59 39.40 7.93
N CYS A 170 12.06 38.76 8.97
CA CYS A 170 11.57 37.38 8.95
C CYS A 170 10.06 37.36 9.15
N ALA A 171 9.35 36.49 8.43
CA ALA A 171 7.92 36.28 8.59
C ALA A 171 7.58 34.78 8.51
N ASP A 172 6.53 34.38 9.22
CA ASP A 172 5.94 33.03 9.12
C ASP A 172 5.44 32.80 7.68
N MET A 173 5.65 31.61 7.15
CA MET A 173 5.12 31.20 5.86
C MET A 173 3.61 30.87 6.00
N PRO A 174 2.74 31.38 5.10
CA PRO A 174 1.29 31.33 5.29
C PRO A 174 0.65 29.95 5.04
N ARG A 175 1.41 28.96 4.54
CA ARG A 175 0.90 27.65 4.14
C ARG A 175 1.90 26.55 4.49
N GLU A 176 1.75 26.05 5.71
CA GLU A 176 2.47 24.87 6.18
C GLU A 176 1.44 23.76 6.38
N VAL A 177 1.69 22.62 5.73
CA VAL A 177 0.87 21.42 5.91
C VAL A 177 1.78 20.35 6.49
N PHE A 178 1.44 19.91 7.70
CA PHE A 178 2.05 18.73 8.29
C PHE A 178 1.53 17.50 7.56
N THR A 179 2.46 16.68 7.09
CA THR A 179 2.14 15.48 6.33
C THR A 179 2.86 14.29 6.94
N GLU A 180 2.23 13.13 6.93
CA GLU A 180 2.88 11.87 7.32
C GLU A 180 3.73 11.28 6.18
N GLU A 181 3.56 11.81 4.97
CA GLU A 181 4.24 11.36 3.76
C GLU A 181 5.02 12.49 3.10
N LEU A 182 6.00 12.11 2.28
CA LEU A 182 6.67 13.00 1.34
C LEU A 182 5.70 13.40 0.21
N ILE A 183 5.24 14.64 0.27
CA ILE A 183 4.38 15.24 -0.75
C ILE A 183 5.21 16.23 -1.57
N CYS A 184 5.12 16.12 -2.89
CA CYS A 184 5.82 17.00 -3.83
C CYS A 184 4.81 17.38 -4.93
N ASN A 185 4.65 18.67 -5.24
CA ASN A 185 3.65 19.16 -6.19
C ASN A 185 2.20 18.74 -5.85
N GLY A 186 1.87 18.76 -4.56
CA GLY A 186 0.53 18.37 -4.07
C GLY A 186 0.15 16.90 -4.23
N GLN A 187 1.05 16.05 -4.75
CA GLN A 187 0.86 14.60 -4.85
C GLN A 187 1.89 13.91 -3.95
N SER A 188 1.53 12.76 -3.35
CA SER A 188 2.56 11.97 -2.69
C SER A 188 3.54 11.44 -3.73
N LEU A 189 4.83 11.41 -3.41
CA LEU A 189 5.87 10.93 -4.35
C LEU A 189 5.56 9.50 -4.86
N HIS A 190 4.96 8.70 -3.98
CA HIS A 190 4.47 7.38 -4.30
C HIS A 190 3.42 7.38 -5.43
N GLN A 191 2.44 8.30 -5.42
CA GLN A 191 1.46 8.43 -6.50
C GLN A 191 2.12 8.82 -7.82
N LEU A 192 3.04 9.79 -7.78
CA LEU A 192 3.78 10.26 -8.97
C LEU A 192 4.53 9.12 -9.66
N ARG A 193 5.27 8.32 -8.89
CA ARG A 193 6.05 7.19 -9.43
C ARG A 193 5.16 6.06 -9.92
N ARG A 194 4.07 5.78 -9.20
CA ARG A 194 3.08 4.79 -9.64
C ARG A 194 2.49 5.17 -11.00
N ASP A 195 2.07 6.42 -11.16
CA ASP A 195 1.52 6.94 -12.42
C ASP A 195 2.54 6.87 -13.56
N GLU A 196 3.82 7.11 -13.28
CA GLU A 196 4.90 6.99 -14.25
C GLU A 196 5.07 5.56 -14.75
N VAL A 197 5.12 4.57 -13.84
CA VAL A 197 5.21 3.14 -14.19
C VAL A 197 4.02 2.73 -15.06
N ILE A 198 2.81 3.18 -14.71
CA ILE A 198 1.57 2.91 -15.46
C ILE A 198 1.60 3.56 -16.85
N SER A 199 2.21 4.73 -16.98
CA SER A 199 2.30 5.42 -18.28
C SER A 199 3.21 4.69 -19.27
N ARG A 200 4.30 4.08 -18.77
CA ARG A 200 5.31 3.37 -19.58
C ARG A 200 4.81 2.03 -20.12
N SER A 201 3.94 1.35 -19.39
CA SER A 201 3.42 0.03 -19.77
C SER A 201 2.40 0.05 -20.93
N ARG A 202 2.03 1.23 -21.44
CA ARG A 202 1.01 1.41 -22.50
C ARG A 202 1.46 1.05 -23.92
N GLY A 203 2.65 0.47 -24.11
CA GLY A 203 3.35 0.42 -25.41
C GLY A 203 3.26 -0.86 -26.26
N LEU A 204 2.68 -1.98 -25.79
CA LEU A 204 2.60 -3.20 -26.60
C LEU A 204 1.41 -3.12 -27.58
N GLU A 205 1.62 -2.49 -28.75
CA GLU A 205 0.61 -2.40 -29.81
C GLU A 205 0.15 -3.79 -30.29
N ALA A 206 -1.17 -4.00 -30.35
CA ALA A 206 -1.77 -5.19 -30.94
C ALA A 206 -1.42 -5.31 -32.44
N ALA A 207 -1.12 -6.53 -32.91
CA ALA A 207 -0.77 -6.81 -34.30
C ALA A 207 -1.83 -6.24 -35.29
N ARG A 208 -1.36 -5.56 -36.34
CA ARG A 208 -2.18 -4.69 -37.19
C ARG A 208 -3.08 -5.39 -38.22
N SER A 209 -3.07 -6.72 -38.34
CA SER A 209 -4.00 -7.44 -39.22
C SER A 209 -4.48 -8.76 -38.61
N PHE A 210 -5.79 -8.85 -38.34
CA PHE A 210 -6.46 -10.07 -37.92
C PHE A 210 -7.70 -10.26 -38.81
N THR A 211 -7.80 -11.40 -39.51
CA THR A 211 -8.99 -11.77 -40.29
C THR A 211 -9.89 -12.66 -39.44
N SER A 212 -11.18 -12.37 -39.38
CA SER A 212 -12.13 -13.25 -38.68
C SER A 212 -12.27 -14.57 -39.42
N GLU A 213 -12.21 -15.66 -38.65
CA GLU A 213 -12.38 -17.03 -39.14
C GLU A 213 -13.66 -17.61 -38.58
N SER A 214 -14.45 -18.29 -39.41
CA SER A 214 -15.70 -18.95 -39.03
C SER A 214 -15.74 -20.35 -39.62
N LYS A 215 -16.09 -21.35 -38.81
CA LYS A 215 -16.08 -22.76 -39.21
C LYS A 215 -17.14 -23.55 -38.46
N GLU A 216 -17.77 -24.48 -39.17
CA GLU A 216 -18.64 -25.49 -38.58
C GLU A 216 -17.78 -26.68 -38.12
N LEU A 217 -17.70 -26.88 -36.80
CA LEU A 217 -16.92 -27.94 -36.17
C LEU A 217 -17.77 -29.20 -36.06
N SER A 218 -17.18 -30.36 -36.37
CA SER A 218 -17.84 -31.66 -36.33
C SER A 218 -16.91 -32.70 -35.71
N GLU A 219 -17.41 -33.91 -35.47
CA GLU A 219 -16.63 -35.05 -34.99
C GLU A 219 -15.31 -35.28 -35.75
N ARG A 220 -15.30 -35.06 -37.08
CA ARG A 220 -14.11 -35.25 -37.93
C ARG A 220 -13.15 -34.06 -37.91
N ASP A 221 -13.62 -32.88 -37.57
CA ASP A 221 -12.85 -31.65 -37.60
C ASP A 221 -13.30 -30.72 -36.48
N ARG A 222 -12.63 -30.87 -35.33
CA ARG A 222 -12.98 -30.22 -34.07
C ARG A 222 -12.20 -28.94 -33.81
N ARG A 223 -11.47 -28.43 -34.80
CA ARG A 223 -10.50 -27.34 -34.62
C ARG A 223 -10.81 -26.12 -35.48
N ILE A 224 -10.60 -24.95 -34.91
CA ILE A 224 -10.57 -23.65 -35.60
C ILE A 224 -9.31 -22.88 -35.19
N VAL A 225 -8.70 -22.20 -36.16
CA VAL A 225 -7.53 -21.35 -35.95
C VAL A 225 -7.94 -19.94 -36.34
N GLY A 226 -7.69 -18.95 -35.48
CA GLY A 226 -7.97 -17.55 -35.73
C GLY A 226 -6.86 -16.68 -35.14
N GLY A 227 -6.06 -16.05 -36.00
CA GLY A 227 -4.87 -15.28 -35.62
C GLY A 227 -3.91 -16.08 -34.75
N SER A 228 -3.68 -15.63 -33.51
CA SER A 228 -2.74 -16.27 -32.57
C SER A 228 -3.33 -17.38 -31.70
N ILE A 229 -4.63 -17.68 -31.81
CA ILE A 229 -5.23 -18.79 -31.05
C ILE A 229 -5.69 -19.95 -31.93
N ARG A 230 -5.62 -21.15 -31.36
CA ARG A 230 -6.23 -22.38 -31.85
C ARG A 230 -7.18 -22.91 -30.79
N LEU A 231 -8.44 -23.06 -31.14
CA LEU A 231 -9.46 -23.67 -30.27
C LEU A 231 -9.79 -25.06 -30.79
N THR A 232 -9.66 -26.07 -29.94
CA THR A 232 -9.98 -27.47 -30.26
C THR A 232 -11.03 -27.99 -29.27
N LEU A 233 -12.19 -28.43 -29.75
CA LEU A 233 -13.20 -29.07 -28.90
C LEU A 233 -12.76 -30.51 -28.57
N THR A 234 -12.65 -30.84 -27.29
CA THR A 234 -12.10 -32.13 -26.82
C THR A 234 -13.20 -33.15 -26.51
N GLY A 235 -14.45 -32.72 -26.30
CA GLY A 235 -15.60 -33.58 -26.02
C GLY A 235 -16.28 -34.15 -27.26
N GLU A 236 -17.27 -35.03 -27.06
CA GLU A 236 -18.14 -35.52 -28.13
C GLU A 236 -19.04 -34.40 -28.68
N LEU A 237 -19.18 -34.35 -30.01
CA LEU A 237 -20.01 -33.38 -30.73
C LEU A 237 -21.19 -34.11 -31.39
N PRO A 238 -22.31 -34.31 -30.67
CA PRO A 238 -23.46 -35.04 -31.20
C PRO A 238 -24.10 -34.33 -32.41
N VAL A 239 -23.88 -33.02 -32.53
CA VAL A 239 -24.24 -32.23 -33.71
C VAL A 239 -23.12 -31.24 -34.04
N PRO A 240 -23.04 -30.78 -35.30
CA PRO A 240 -22.09 -29.74 -35.66
C PRO A 240 -22.34 -28.43 -34.89
N VAL A 241 -21.26 -27.72 -34.57
CA VAL A 241 -21.29 -26.44 -33.83
C VAL A 241 -20.58 -25.38 -34.66
N SER A 242 -21.23 -24.26 -34.94
CA SER A 242 -20.60 -23.14 -35.64
C SER A 242 -19.79 -22.30 -34.65
N VAL A 243 -18.49 -22.18 -34.90
CA VAL A 243 -17.56 -21.39 -34.09
C VAL A 243 -16.95 -20.30 -34.96
N GLN A 244 -16.96 -19.08 -34.45
CA GLN A 244 -16.28 -17.94 -35.06
C GLN A 244 -15.22 -17.40 -34.09
N VAL A 245 -14.02 -17.18 -34.60
CA VAL A 245 -12.93 -16.49 -33.90
C VAL A 245 -12.68 -15.14 -34.59
N ALA A 246 -12.77 -14.06 -33.83
CA ALA A 246 -12.61 -12.70 -34.31
C ALA A 246 -11.67 -11.92 -33.37
N ARG A 247 -11.05 -10.84 -33.85
CA ARG A 247 -10.39 -9.89 -32.95
C ARG A 247 -11.45 -9.18 -32.13
N ALA A 248 -11.27 -9.11 -30.81
CA ALA A 248 -12.14 -8.29 -29.97
C ALA A 248 -11.85 -6.80 -30.25
N PRO A 249 -12.86 -6.00 -30.66
CA PRO A 249 -12.64 -4.60 -31.01
C PRO A 249 -12.31 -3.73 -29.80
N ASN A 250 -12.87 -4.08 -28.64
CA ASN A 250 -12.63 -3.46 -27.35
C ASN A 250 -12.50 -4.55 -26.30
N VAL A 251 -11.45 -4.50 -25.49
CA VAL A 251 -11.30 -5.36 -24.33
C VAL A 251 -11.30 -4.49 -23.10
N LEU A 252 -12.12 -4.88 -22.12
CA LEU A 252 -12.10 -4.26 -20.81
C LEU A 252 -10.67 -4.32 -20.30
N ARG A 253 -10.14 -3.21 -19.80
CA ARG A 253 -8.85 -3.27 -19.12
C ARG A 253 -9.05 -3.87 -17.73
N PRO A 254 -8.09 -4.65 -17.21
CA PRO A 254 -8.05 -4.93 -15.79
C PRO A 254 -8.09 -3.61 -15.03
N GLU A 255 -8.86 -3.53 -13.95
CA GLU A 255 -8.82 -2.39 -13.02
C GLU A 255 -7.50 -2.38 -12.25
N ASN A 256 -6.85 -3.55 -12.13
CA ASN A 256 -5.49 -3.69 -11.68
C ASN A 256 -4.50 -3.19 -12.75
N GLU A 257 -4.02 -1.97 -12.58
CA GLU A 257 -3.12 -1.28 -13.53
C GLU A 257 -1.74 -1.95 -13.66
N ALA A 258 -1.41 -2.87 -12.76
CA ALA A 258 -0.21 -3.68 -12.77
C ALA A 258 -0.30 -4.84 -13.78
N LEU A 259 -1.50 -5.14 -14.26
CA LEU A 259 -1.80 -6.16 -15.25
C LEU A 259 -2.20 -5.51 -16.57
N SER A 260 -1.74 -6.09 -17.68
CA SER A 260 -2.06 -5.63 -19.03
C SER A 260 -2.41 -6.82 -19.92
N PRO A 261 -3.39 -6.68 -20.83
CA PRO A 261 -3.57 -7.62 -21.92
C PRO A 261 -2.28 -7.77 -22.73
N MET A 262 -1.81 -8.99 -22.88
CA MET A 262 -0.60 -9.37 -23.59
C MET A 262 -0.96 -9.98 -24.94
N GLY A 263 -0.69 -9.26 -26.02
CA GLY A 263 -1.04 -9.67 -27.37
C GLY A 263 -2.48 -9.30 -27.76
N THR A 264 -2.99 -9.93 -28.82
CA THR A 264 -4.31 -9.62 -29.40
C THR A 264 -5.40 -10.41 -28.70
N PRO A 265 -6.40 -9.77 -28.07
CA PRO A 265 -7.54 -10.50 -27.51
C PRO A 265 -8.48 -11.04 -28.59
N HIS A 266 -9.08 -12.20 -28.32
CA HIS A 266 -9.89 -12.94 -29.30
C HIS A 266 -11.33 -13.12 -28.82
N GLU A 267 -12.28 -12.58 -29.57
CA GLU A 267 -13.70 -12.85 -29.38
C GLU A 267 -14.05 -14.20 -30.03
N VAL A 268 -14.60 -15.12 -29.24
CA VAL A 268 -15.09 -16.42 -29.71
C VAL A 268 -16.61 -16.42 -29.60
N ARG A 269 -17.28 -16.70 -30.72
CA ARG A 269 -18.73 -16.90 -30.79
C ARG A 269 -19.02 -18.36 -31.06
N VAL A 270 -19.99 -18.90 -30.36
CA VAL A 270 -20.42 -20.29 -30.52
C VAL A 270 -21.92 -20.28 -30.79
N SER A 271 -22.33 -20.87 -31.91
CA SER A 271 -23.73 -21.06 -32.29
C SER A 271 -24.01 -22.55 -32.44
N GLY A 272 -24.94 -23.07 -31.66
CA GLY A 272 -25.25 -24.50 -31.58
C GLY A 272 -26.14 -24.82 -30.39
N PRO A 273 -26.41 -26.10 -30.11
CA PRO A 273 -27.14 -26.48 -28.90
C PRO A 273 -26.33 -26.16 -27.64
N ASN A 274 -27.05 -25.82 -26.57
CA ASN A 274 -26.47 -25.53 -25.26
C ASN A 274 -26.07 -26.84 -24.54
N ILE A 275 -25.03 -27.50 -25.07
CA ILE A 275 -24.41 -28.70 -24.48
C ILE A 275 -23.06 -28.33 -23.85
N ARG A 276 -22.53 -29.16 -22.96
CA ARG A 276 -21.18 -28.95 -22.40
C ARG A 276 -20.14 -29.12 -23.51
N LEU A 277 -19.32 -28.10 -23.74
CA LEU A 277 -18.29 -28.09 -24.79
C LEU A 277 -16.89 -27.94 -24.17
N PRO A 278 -16.27 -29.02 -23.68
CA PRO A 278 -14.90 -28.96 -23.21
C PRO A 278 -13.96 -28.67 -24.39
N ALA A 279 -12.95 -27.83 -24.15
CA ALA A 279 -12.05 -27.36 -25.18
C ALA A 279 -10.61 -27.21 -24.69
N LEU A 280 -9.67 -27.29 -25.63
CA LEU A 280 -8.29 -26.90 -25.46
C LEU A 280 -8.05 -25.63 -26.29
N LEU A 281 -7.70 -24.55 -25.62
CA LEU A 281 -7.28 -23.30 -26.24
C LEU A 281 -5.75 -23.23 -26.21
N GLU A 282 -5.13 -23.13 -27.38
CA GLU A 282 -3.68 -22.97 -27.54
C GLU A 282 -3.39 -21.58 -28.09
N TRP A 283 -2.41 -20.89 -27.51
CA TRP A 283 -2.02 -19.53 -27.88
C TRP A 283 -0.58 -19.52 -28.38
N SER A 284 -0.38 -19.11 -29.62
CA SER A 284 0.94 -18.80 -30.17
C SER A 284 1.34 -17.42 -29.68
N PHE A 285 2.22 -17.39 -28.68
CA PHE A 285 2.64 -16.18 -28.00
C PHE A 285 4.16 -16.16 -27.90
N ILE A 286 4.77 -15.14 -28.51
CA ILE A 286 6.21 -14.89 -28.35
C ILE A 286 6.37 -14.14 -27.04
N VAL A 287 6.99 -14.83 -26.08
CA VAL A 287 7.31 -14.25 -24.78
C VAL A 287 8.32 -13.12 -25.01
N PRO A 288 7.99 -11.87 -24.66
CA PRO A 288 8.92 -10.78 -24.86
C PRO A 288 10.19 -11.03 -24.04
N PRO A 289 11.38 -10.61 -24.52
CA PRO A 289 12.62 -10.77 -23.79
C PRO A 289 12.52 -10.20 -22.36
N GLY A 290 13.00 -10.96 -21.37
CA GLY A 290 12.94 -10.58 -19.95
C GLY A 290 11.64 -10.98 -19.24
N TYR A 291 10.62 -11.46 -19.95
CA TYR A 291 9.42 -12.03 -19.33
C TYR A 291 9.62 -13.53 -19.10
N ASP A 292 9.16 -14.02 -17.96
CA ASP A 292 8.90 -15.45 -17.77
C ASP A 292 7.50 -15.79 -18.28
N VAL A 293 7.36 -16.93 -18.97
CA VAL A 293 6.07 -17.53 -19.39
C VAL A 293 5.10 -17.70 -18.23
N SER A 294 5.66 -17.84 -17.04
CA SER A 294 4.98 -17.93 -15.76
C SER A 294 4.16 -16.69 -15.41
N ASN A 295 4.47 -15.55 -16.01
CA ASN A 295 3.86 -14.26 -15.71
C ASN A 295 2.61 -13.97 -16.53
N PHE A 296 2.15 -14.98 -17.28
CA PHE A 296 0.99 -14.86 -18.15
C PHE A 296 -0.06 -15.87 -17.73
N ALA A 297 -1.32 -15.43 -17.78
CA ALA A 297 -2.46 -16.31 -17.61
C ALA A 297 -3.56 -15.94 -18.58
N ALA A 298 -4.32 -16.94 -18.99
CA ALA A 298 -5.48 -16.72 -19.83
C ALA A 298 -6.72 -16.43 -18.97
N TYR A 299 -7.52 -15.52 -19.49
CA TYR A 299 -8.81 -15.14 -18.92
C TYR A 299 -9.88 -15.17 -20.01
N ALA A 300 -11.12 -15.42 -19.62
CA ALA A 300 -12.30 -15.15 -20.42
C ALA A 300 -13.06 -13.94 -19.86
N VAL A 301 -13.57 -13.09 -20.73
CA VAL A 301 -14.44 -11.95 -20.37
C VAL A 301 -15.87 -12.28 -20.78
N LYS A 302 -16.72 -12.53 -19.78
CA LYS A 302 -18.15 -12.84 -19.93
C LYS A 302 -18.97 -11.58 -19.60
N GLY A 303 -19.33 -10.82 -20.63
CA GLY A 303 -19.95 -9.50 -20.42
C GLY A 303 -18.92 -8.53 -19.84
N THR A 304 -19.05 -8.20 -18.56
CA THR A 304 -18.07 -7.38 -17.80
C THR A 304 -17.30 -8.19 -16.75
N GLU A 305 -17.63 -9.47 -16.59
CA GLU A 305 -17.00 -10.35 -15.60
C GLU A 305 -15.77 -11.02 -16.19
N TRP A 306 -14.66 -11.01 -15.44
CA TRP A 306 -13.47 -11.75 -15.78
C TRP A 306 -13.48 -13.14 -15.14
N VAL A 307 -13.10 -14.15 -15.90
CA VAL A 307 -13.00 -15.54 -15.46
C VAL A 307 -11.57 -16.02 -15.69
N TYR A 308 -10.86 -16.34 -14.61
CA TYR A 308 -9.52 -16.92 -14.68
C TYR A 308 -9.57 -18.33 -15.25
N LEU A 309 -8.75 -18.60 -16.27
CA LEU A 309 -8.64 -19.92 -16.90
C LEU A 309 -7.29 -20.59 -16.60
N GLY A 310 -6.33 -19.83 -16.06
CA GLY A 310 -4.93 -20.25 -15.97
C GLY A 310 -4.26 -20.37 -17.34
N ALA A 311 -3.03 -20.87 -17.35
CA ALA A 311 -2.34 -21.29 -18.55
C ALA A 311 -1.19 -22.24 -18.17
N SER A 312 -0.84 -23.16 -19.06
CA SER A 312 0.35 -23.99 -18.96
C SER A 312 1.21 -23.73 -20.20
N TYR A 313 2.48 -23.40 -20.02
CA TYR A 313 3.39 -23.19 -21.15
C TYR A 313 4.05 -24.51 -21.53
N ASP A 314 3.92 -24.88 -22.80
CA ASP A 314 4.64 -26.02 -23.38
C ASP A 314 5.90 -25.50 -24.07
N ALA A 315 7.06 -25.77 -23.46
CA ALA A 315 8.36 -25.32 -23.96
C ALA A 315 8.78 -25.98 -25.28
N GLU A 316 8.24 -27.16 -25.63
CA GLU A 316 8.59 -27.83 -26.89
C GLU A 316 7.84 -27.22 -28.08
N THR A 317 6.58 -26.82 -27.87
CA THR A 317 5.74 -26.25 -28.91
C THR A 317 5.70 -24.72 -28.88
N GLU A 318 6.26 -24.11 -27.84
CA GLU A 318 6.18 -22.68 -27.54
C GLU A 318 4.73 -22.15 -27.50
N LEU A 319 3.80 -22.98 -27.02
CA LEU A 319 2.37 -22.66 -26.93
C LEU A 319 1.92 -22.56 -25.48
N LEU A 320 1.14 -21.53 -25.17
CA LEU A 320 0.35 -21.48 -23.94
C LEU A 320 -0.92 -22.30 -24.14
N LYS A 321 -1.15 -23.31 -23.30
CA LYS A 321 -2.29 -24.22 -23.34
C LYS A 321 -3.21 -23.98 -22.17
N VAL A 322 -4.51 -23.89 -22.47
CA VAL A 322 -5.58 -23.63 -21.50
C VAL A 322 -6.66 -24.70 -21.70
N VAL A 323 -6.91 -25.47 -20.65
CA VAL A 323 -7.99 -26.47 -20.65
C VAL A 323 -9.26 -25.80 -20.14
N ILE A 324 -10.32 -25.84 -20.95
CA ILE A 324 -11.62 -25.23 -20.66
C ILE A 324 -12.63 -26.36 -20.48
N ASP A 325 -13.27 -26.44 -19.31
CA ASP A 325 -14.24 -27.50 -19.00
C ASP A 325 -15.54 -27.38 -19.81
N ASP A 326 -15.96 -26.15 -20.09
CA ASP A 326 -17.13 -25.85 -20.90
C ASP A 326 -17.07 -24.42 -21.47
N VAL A 327 -16.87 -24.31 -22.78
CA VAL A 327 -16.87 -23.01 -23.47
C VAL A 327 -18.22 -22.31 -23.35
N ASN A 328 -19.33 -23.05 -23.35
CA ASN A 328 -20.67 -22.45 -23.28
C ASN A 328 -20.93 -21.74 -21.93
N ALA A 329 -20.35 -22.25 -20.84
CA ALA A 329 -20.44 -21.61 -19.53
C ALA A 329 -19.79 -20.21 -19.49
N LEU A 330 -18.82 -19.95 -20.37
CA LEU A 330 -18.08 -18.69 -20.47
C LEU A 330 -18.76 -17.66 -21.40
N LEU A 331 -19.81 -18.04 -22.13
CA LEU A 331 -20.48 -17.14 -23.09
C LEU A 331 -21.44 -16.18 -22.37
N GLY A 332 -21.32 -14.88 -22.66
CA GLY A 332 -22.29 -13.85 -22.33
C GLY A 332 -22.97 -13.34 -23.61
N GLY A 333 -24.25 -13.65 -23.80
CA GLY A 333 -24.95 -13.31 -25.05
C GLY A 333 -24.42 -14.05 -26.29
N GLY A 334 -23.97 -15.30 -26.13
CA GLY A 334 -23.49 -16.16 -27.22
C GLY A 334 -22.02 -15.94 -27.64
N LYS A 335 -21.28 -15.10 -26.90
CA LYS A 335 -19.86 -14.83 -27.16
C LYS A 335 -19.05 -14.67 -25.87
N THR A 336 -17.75 -14.88 -25.94
CA THR A 336 -16.80 -14.58 -24.87
C THR A 336 -15.51 -14.02 -25.47
N THR A 337 -14.75 -13.25 -24.71
CA THR A 337 -13.44 -12.75 -25.17
C THR A 337 -12.33 -13.42 -24.37
N PHE A 338 -11.45 -14.15 -25.05
CA PHE A 338 -10.24 -14.66 -24.44
C PHE A 338 -9.14 -13.62 -24.49
N VAL A 339 -8.51 -13.38 -23.34
CA VAL A 339 -7.46 -12.39 -23.14
C VAL A 339 -6.32 -13.09 -22.44
N LEU A 340 -5.12 -13.00 -23.00
CA LEU A 340 -3.91 -13.33 -22.27
C LEU A 340 -3.55 -12.08 -21.47
N VAL A 341 -3.41 -12.21 -20.17
CA VAL A 341 -3.04 -11.09 -19.29
C VAL A 341 -1.70 -11.42 -18.67
N GLY A 342 -0.81 -10.43 -18.63
CA GLY A 342 0.46 -10.52 -17.94
C GLY A 342 0.82 -9.22 -17.25
N LEU A 343 1.98 -9.17 -16.61
CA LEU A 343 2.44 -8.02 -15.84
C LEU A 343 2.87 -6.89 -16.77
N ALA A 344 2.34 -5.69 -16.55
CA ALA A 344 2.43 -4.57 -17.48
C ALA A 344 3.87 -4.06 -17.70
N ASP A 345 4.76 -4.22 -16.71
CA ASP A 345 6.20 -3.93 -16.80
C ASP A 345 7.03 -4.97 -16.03
N PRO A 346 7.45 -6.09 -16.61
CA PRO A 346 8.23 -7.09 -15.90
C PRO A 346 9.73 -6.88 -16.01
N MET A 347 10.22 -5.95 -16.84
CA MET A 347 11.67 -5.71 -16.91
C MET A 347 12.21 -5.08 -15.63
N SER A 348 11.37 -4.35 -14.88
CA SER A 348 11.71 -3.84 -13.55
C SER A 348 11.25 -4.78 -12.43
N TRP A 349 10.10 -5.44 -12.57
CA TRP A 349 9.41 -6.05 -11.43
C TRP A 349 9.47 -7.57 -11.30
N VAL A 350 9.68 -8.32 -12.39
CA VAL A 350 9.64 -9.78 -12.32
C VAL A 350 11.02 -10.38 -12.48
N GLU A 351 11.50 -10.93 -11.39
CA GLU A 351 12.83 -11.49 -11.33
C GLU A 351 12.77 -12.99 -11.57
N ASN A 352 13.23 -13.43 -12.75
CA ASN A 352 13.33 -14.86 -13.07
C ASN A 352 14.46 -15.56 -12.28
N LYS A 353 15.25 -14.78 -11.53
CA LYS A 353 16.35 -15.22 -10.67
C LYS A 353 16.48 -14.24 -9.51
N PRO A 354 16.88 -14.69 -8.31
CA PRO A 354 17.13 -13.79 -7.20
C PRO A 354 18.14 -12.69 -7.57
N LYS A 355 17.85 -11.44 -7.19
CA LYS A 355 18.76 -10.30 -7.33
C LYS A 355 18.97 -9.62 -5.99
N PHE A 356 20.12 -8.98 -5.87
CA PHE A 356 20.49 -8.19 -4.71
C PHE A 356 21.06 -6.86 -5.19
N VAL A 357 20.24 -5.81 -5.09
CA VAL A 357 20.52 -4.51 -5.72
C VAL A 357 20.62 -3.43 -4.65
N ARG A 358 21.72 -2.69 -4.64
CA ARG A 358 21.85 -1.50 -3.79
C ARG A 358 21.04 -0.35 -4.41
N ALA A 359 19.90 -0.05 -3.84
CA ALA A 359 19.04 1.05 -4.27
C ALA A 359 19.53 2.42 -3.76
N TYR A 360 20.23 2.44 -2.63
CA TYR A 360 20.81 3.65 -2.04
C TYR A 360 22.13 3.33 -1.33
N ASP A 361 23.14 4.20 -1.47
CA ASP A 361 24.50 3.97 -0.95
C ASP A 361 24.78 4.62 0.42
N GLY A 362 23.87 5.45 0.92
CA GLY A 362 24.02 6.13 2.20
C GLY A 362 25.26 7.01 2.31
N LYS A 363 25.76 7.56 1.19
CA LYS A 363 27.04 8.31 1.14
C LYS A 363 28.22 7.51 1.71
N GLY A 364 28.27 6.20 1.40
CA GLY A 364 29.32 5.30 1.88
C GLY A 364 29.13 4.82 3.32
N ALA A 365 27.91 4.90 3.85
CA ALA A 365 27.54 4.34 5.15
C ALA A 365 27.89 2.85 5.25
N ARG A 366 28.09 2.36 6.48
CA ARG A 366 28.42 0.95 6.77
C ARG A 366 27.26 0.16 7.38
N ASP A 367 26.14 0.82 7.67
CA ASP A 367 24.93 0.15 8.12
C ASP A 367 24.06 -0.13 6.89
N ALA A 368 23.68 -1.39 6.70
CA ALA A 368 22.87 -1.83 5.58
C ALA A 368 21.46 -2.20 6.04
N ILE A 369 20.47 -1.72 5.30
CA ILE A 369 19.08 -2.14 5.40
C ILE A 369 18.79 -3.02 4.20
N VAL A 370 18.36 -4.26 4.44
CA VAL A 370 18.01 -5.23 3.41
C VAL A 370 16.51 -5.41 3.40
N LEU A 371 15.88 -4.94 2.33
CA LEU A 371 14.44 -5.02 2.12
C LEU A 371 14.12 -6.28 1.31
N VAL A 372 13.35 -7.18 1.90
CA VAL A 372 12.96 -8.47 1.31
C VAL A 372 11.46 -8.40 1.03
N HIS A 373 11.09 -8.32 -0.24
CA HIS A 373 9.67 -8.22 -0.60
C HIS A 373 8.90 -9.50 -0.29
N GLY A 374 7.58 -9.34 -0.16
CA GLY A 374 6.64 -10.42 0.00
C GLY A 374 6.26 -11.07 -1.31
N PHE A 375 5.00 -11.46 -1.40
CA PHE A 375 4.46 -11.92 -2.66
C PHE A 375 4.15 -10.72 -3.56
N GLY A 376 4.92 -10.56 -4.64
CA GLY A 376 4.88 -9.36 -5.48
C GLY A 376 6.24 -9.00 -6.03
N SER A 377 6.67 -7.75 -5.80
CA SER A 377 7.91 -7.21 -6.33
C SER A 377 8.60 -6.30 -5.32
N SER A 378 9.90 -6.06 -5.48
CA SER A 378 10.65 -5.07 -4.72
C SER A 378 10.16 -3.62 -4.92
N ALA A 379 9.29 -3.38 -5.91
CA ALA A 379 8.54 -2.12 -6.10
C ALA A 379 7.89 -1.59 -4.84
N THR A 380 7.36 -2.50 -4.02
CA THR A 380 6.58 -2.18 -2.83
C THR A 380 7.46 -1.60 -1.72
N TRP A 381 8.77 -1.57 -1.90
CA TRP A 381 9.69 -0.90 -0.99
C TRP A 381 10.06 0.52 -1.42
N GLN A 382 9.57 1.00 -2.56
CA GLN A 382 10.00 2.30 -3.07
C GLN A 382 9.74 3.46 -2.09
N PRO A 383 8.57 3.57 -1.42
CA PRO A 383 8.37 4.60 -0.40
C PRO A 383 9.39 4.51 0.74
N PHE A 384 9.77 3.29 1.14
CA PHE A 384 10.79 3.06 2.17
C PHE A 384 12.17 3.51 1.68
N VAL A 385 12.56 3.15 0.45
CA VAL A 385 13.83 3.60 -0.16
C VAL A 385 13.87 5.12 -0.24
N ASP A 386 12.77 5.74 -0.67
CA ASP A 386 12.67 7.19 -0.85
C ASP A 386 12.85 7.92 0.47
N ASP A 387 12.24 7.44 1.56
CA ASP A 387 12.40 8.05 2.89
C ASP A 387 13.89 8.15 3.30
N PHE A 388 14.72 7.15 2.98
CA PHE A 388 16.16 7.18 3.28
C PHE A 388 16.96 7.99 2.26
N GLN A 389 16.70 7.78 0.97
CA GLN A 389 17.44 8.40 -0.12
C GLN A 389 17.24 9.92 -0.13
N LEU A 390 15.98 10.35 -0.05
CA LEU A 390 15.59 11.75 -0.14
C LEU A 390 15.94 12.56 1.11
N THR A 391 15.96 11.91 2.29
CA THR A 391 16.44 12.57 3.51
C THR A 391 17.94 12.38 3.74
N GLY A 392 18.67 11.76 2.79
CA GLY A 392 20.13 11.69 2.78
C GLY A 392 20.72 10.88 3.96
N GLN A 393 20.04 9.82 4.37
CA GLN A 393 20.36 9.11 5.61
C GLN A 393 21.61 8.25 5.48
N PRO A 394 22.42 8.11 6.54
CA PRO A 394 23.66 7.33 6.53
C PRO A 394 23.39 5.81 6.66
N TYR A 395 22.62 5.25 5.73
CA TYR A 395 22.35 3.82 5.58
C TYR A 395 22.44 3.42 4.11
N GLN A 396 23.03 2.26 3.82
CA GLN A 396 22.83 1.60 2.54
C GLN A 396 21.45 0.96 2.54
N VAL A 397 20.71 1.06 1.44
CA VAL A 397 19.45 0.33 1.27
C VAL A 397 19.60 -0.64 0.11
N TRP A 398 19.42 -1.91 0.41
CA TRP A 398 19.52 -3.03 -0.51
C TRP A 398 18.15 -3.65 -0.69
N LEU A 399 17.81 -3.97 -1.94
CA LEU A 399 16.61 -4.69 -2.33
C LEU A 399 17.03 -6.11 -2.66
N PHE A 400 16.49 -7.07 -1.92
CA PHE A 400 16.52 -8.46 -2.33
C PHE A 400 15.19 -8.79 -2.99
N SER A 401 15.25 -9.17 -4.25
CA SER A 401 14.09 -9.68 -4.97
C SER A 401 14.32 -11.09 -5.48
N TYR A 402 13.21 -11.83 -5.65
CA TYR A 402 13.24 -13.24 -5.98
C TYR A 402 11.94 -13.72 -6.65
N PRO A 403 12.01 -14.76 -7.50
CA PRO A 403 10.82 -15.37 -8.09
C PRO A 403 10.03 -16.20 -7.09
N ALA A 404 8.72 -15.99 -7.04
CA ALA A 404 7.81 -16.90 -6.35
C ALA A 404 7.61 -18.24 -7.09
N SER A 405 8.10 -18.36 -8.32
CA SER A 405 8.18 -19.61 -9.09
C SER A 405 9.32 -20.53 -8.62
N GLN A 406 10.19 -20.04 -7.73
CA GLN A 406 11.26 -20.80 -7.12
C GLN A 406 10.91 -21.19 -5.66
N PRO A 407 11.31 -22.38 -5.17
CA PRO A 407 11.09 -22.75 -3.77
C PRO A 407 11.72 -21.75 -2.79
N ASN A 408 11.04 -21.46 -1.68
CA ASN A 408 11.54 -20.52 -0.67
C ASN A 408 12.90 -20.93 -0.08
N GLU A 409 13.20 -22.22 -0.02
CA GLU A 409 14.49 -22.74 0.44
C GLU A 409 15.65 -22.28 -0.45
N GLU A 410 15.45 -22.27 -1.77
CA GLU A 410 16.48 -21.82 -2.70
C GLU A 410 16.61 -20.30 -2.71
N ASN A 411 15.48 -19.58 -2.63
CA ASN A 411 15.47 -18.12 -2.46
C ASN A 411 16.17 -17.71 -1.16
N ALA A 412 15.98 -18.45 -0.07
CA ALA A 412 16.64 -18.24 1.21
C ALA A 412 18.16 -18.44 1.13
N LYS A 413 18.61 -19.51 0.47
CA LYS A 413 20.04 -19.76 0.23
C LYS A 413 20.67 -18.67 -0.64
N ALA A 414 19.93 -18.18 -1.64
CA ALA A 414 20.38 -17.06 -2.46
C ALA A 414 20.55 -15.79 -1.61
N LEU A 415 19.56 -15.44 -0.77
CA LEU A 415 19.67 -14.31 0.15
C LEU A 415 20.87 -14.45 1.10
N ALA A 416 21.05 -15.59 1.75
CA ALA A 416 22.19 -15.85 2.63
C ALA A 416 23.54 -15.70 1.89
N SER A 417 23.61 -16.21 0.66
CA SER A 417 24.80 -16.10 -0.20
C SER A 417 25.09 -14.64 -0.59
N PHE A 418 24.08 -13.85 -0.93
CA PHE A 418 24.26 -12.43 -1.25
C PHE A 418 24.67 -11.61 -0.03
N LEU A 419 24.10 -11.91 1.14
CA LEU A 419 24.53 -11.30 2.39
C LEU A 419 26.02 -11.59 2.61
N GLU A 420 26.45 -12.85 2.52
CA GLU A 420 27.86 -13.18 2.69
C GLU A 420 28.77 -12.53 1.64
N LEU A 421 28.36 -12.56 0.36
CA LEU A 421 29.12 -11.98 -0.76
C LEU A 421 29.39 -10.49 -0.56
N HIS A 422 28.40 -9.75 -0.07
CA HIS A 422 28.50 -8.31 0.19
C HIS A 422 28.89 -7.99 1.63
N SER A 423 29.25 -8.98 2.45
CA SER A 423 29.52 -8.80 3.88
C SER A 423 30.64 -7.80 4.15
N ALA A 424 31.59 -7.63 3.22
CA ALA A 424 32.66 -6.65 3.35
C ALA A 424 32.15 -5.20 3.25
N GLU A 425 30.98 -4.94 2.68
CA GLU A 425 30.41 -3.60 2.43
C GLU A 425 29.68 -3.00 3.62
N TYR A 426 29.40 -3.78 4.66
CA TYR A 426 28.70 -3.31 5.86
C TYR A 426 29.23 -3.93 7.15
N ASP A 427 28.97 -3.24 8.26
CA ASP A 427 29.32 -3.65 9.62
C ASP A 427 28.09 -4.12 10.41
N ASN A 428 26.91 -3.57 10.08
CA ASN A 428 25.63 -3.95 10.65
C ASN A 428 24.61 -4.17 9.54
N VAL A 429 23.78 -5.21 9.67
CA VAL A 429 22.68 -5.52 8.77
C VAL A 429 21.35 -5.50 9.54
N TYR A 430 20.39 -4.79 8.98
CA TYR A 430 19.00 -4.76 9.42
C TYR A 430 18.16 -5.30 8.28
N ILE A 431 17.37 -6.34 8.52
CA ILE A 431 16.51 -6.93 7.50
C ILE A 431 15.08 -6.47 7.76
N VAL A 432 14.39 -5.97 6.74
CA VAL A 432 12.95 -5.71 6.78
C VAL A 432 12.31 -6.60 5.73
N ALA A 433 11.42 -7.48 6.17
CA ALA A 433 10.80 -8.47 5.31
C ALA A 433 9.28 -8.36 5.40
N HIS A 434 8.60 -8.50 4.27
CA HIS A 434 7.14 -8.45 4.21
C HIS A 434 6.56 -9.79 3.74
N SER A 435 5.41 -10.21 4.29
CA SER A 435 4.64 -11.38 3.83
C SER A 435 5.52 -12.63 3.62
N LEU A 436 5.52 -13.22 2.42
CA LEU A 436 6.37 -14.36 2.04
C LEU A 436 7.87 -14.14 2.31
N GLY A 437 8.33 -12.90 2.16
CA GLY A 437 9.72 -12.50 2.40
C GLY A 437 10.16 -12.75 3.83
N THR A 438 9.23 -12.75 4.79
CA THR A 438 9.52 -13.10 6.19
C THR A 438 9.91 -14.57 6.35
N LEU A 439 9.31 -15.48 5.57
CA LEU A 439 9.64 -16.91 5.57
C LEU A 439 11.02 -17.13 4.93
N VAL A 440 11.26 -16.46 3.79
CA VAL A 440 12.56 -16.48 3.09
C VAL A 440 13.68 -15.95 4.01
N THR A 441 13.42 -14.85 4.72
CA THR A 441 14.38 -14.25 5.67
C THR A 441 14.69 -15.20 6.82
N GLN A 442 13.67 -15.80 7.44
CA GLN A 442 13.89 -16.74 8.55
C GLN A 442 14.71 -17.96 8.10
N ARG A 443 14.39 -18.56 6.94
CA ARG A 443 15.17 -19.66 6.36
C ARG A 443 16.58 -19.23 5.96
N ALA A 444 16.77 -18.01 5.45
CA ALA A 444 18.08 -17.50 5.05
C ALA A 444 19.02 -17.36 6.26
N LEU A 445 18.51 -16.82 7.37
CA LEU A 445 19.28 -16.70 8.61
C LEU A 445 19.63 -18.08 9.20
N ASP A 446 18.73 -19.05 9.10
CA ASP A 446 19.00 -20.41 9.55
C ASP A 446 19.97 -21.17 8.65
N SER A 447 19.89 -20.99 7.33
CA SER A 447 20.89 -21.50 6.40
C SER A 447 22.25 -20.88 6.72
N ALA A 448 22.33 -19.57 6.89
CA ALA A 448 23.57 -18.88 7.25
C ALA A 448 24.16 -19.40 8.57
N ARG A 449 23.32 -19.69 9.57
CA ARG A 449 23.72 -20.31 10.84
C ARG A 449 24.27 -21.72 10.63
N SER A 450 23.55 -22.54 9.87
CA SER A 450 23.89 -23.94 9.59
C SER A 450 25.19 -24.06 8.79
N ASP A 451 25.40 -23.14 7.86
CA ASP A 451 26.58 -23.06 6.99
C ASP A 451 27.76 -22.34 7.67
N GLY A 452 27.55 -21.76 8.86
CA GLY A 452 28.58 -21.05 9.61
C GLY A 452 29.05 -19.75 8.96
N LEU A 453 28.15 -19.03 8.27
CA LEU A 453 28.50 -17.81 7.52
C LEU A 453 28.84 -16.63 8.46
N PRO A 454 30.01 -15.99 8.30
CA PRO A 454 30.43 -14.84 9.11
C PRO A 454 29.45 -13.67 9.12
N VAL A 455 28.72 -13.43 8.03
CA VAL A 455 27.74 -12.34 7.93
C VAL A 455 26.69 -12.38 9.04
N LEU A 456 26.39 -13.55 9.60
CA LEU A 456 25.42 -13.68 10.69
C LEU A 456 25.81 -12.84 11.92
N GLY A 457 27.12 -12.72 12.21
CA GLY A 457 27.64 -11.87 13.28
C GLY A 457 27.44 -10.36 13.04
N LYS A 458 26.94 -9.95 11.87
CA LYS A 458 26.62 -8.57 11.49
C LYS A 458 25.12 -8.29 11.48
N VAL A 459 24.27 -9.31 11.42
CA VAL A 459 22.82 -9.14 11.45
C VAL A 459 22.39 -8.74 12.86
N ARG A 460 21.85 -7.52 13.00
CA ARG A 460 21.42 -6.98 14.29
C ARG A 460 19.95 -7.22 14.54
N LYS A 461 19.11 -7.04 13.50
CA LYS A 461 17.66 -7.10 13.64
C LYS A 461 16.99 -7.58 12.35
N ALA A 462 15.92 -8.35 12.50
CA ALA A 462 14.95 -8.67 11.46
C ALA A 462 13.56 -8.14 11.86
N VAL A 463 13.03 -7.19 11.09
CA VAL A 463 11.66 -6.67 11.22
C VAL A 463 10.78 -7.43 10.23
N LEU A 464 9.83 -8.19 10.75
CA LEU A 464 8.95 -9.08 9.99
C LEU A 464 7.55 -8.49 9.92
N ILE A 465 7.15 -8.06 8.74
CA ILE A 465 5.88 -7.39 8.49
C ILE A 465 4.92 -8.40 7.85
N ALA A 466 3.73 -8.62 8.43
CA ALA A 466 2.69 -9.49 7.85
C ALA A 466 3.13 -10.96 7.62
N GLY A 467 4.08 -11.49 8.39
CA GLY A 467 4.67 -12.80 8.09
C GLY A 467 3.73 -13.99 8.39
N PRO A 468 3.48 -14.93 7.47
CA PRO A 468 2.61 -16.08 7.75
C PRO A 468 3.35 -17.17 8.54
N GLY A 469 3.81 -16.87 9.76
CA GLY A 469 4.65 -17.78 10.56
C GLY A 469 3.97 -19.11 10.93
N GLN A 470 2.65 -19.10 11.11
CA GLN A 470 1.81 -20.31 11.28
C GLN A 470 1.07 -20.71 10.01
N GLY A 471 1.49 -20.14 8.88
CA GLY A 471 0.79 -20.22 7.63
C GLY A 471 -0.47 -19.36 7.61
N THR A 472 -1.33 -19.61 6.62
CA THR A 472 -2.59 -18.91 6.48
C THR A 472 -3.69 -19.80 5.91
N PRO A 473 -4.93 -19.73 6.45
CA PRO A 473 -6.08 -20.42 5.87
C PRO A 473 -6.46 -19.86 4.49
N THR A 474 -5.93 -18.69 4.11
CA THR A 474 -6.26 -18.04 2.85
C THR A 474 -5.60 -18.69 1.65
N VAL A 475 -4.73 -19.70 1.77
CA VAL A 475 -4.14 -20.35 0.57
C VAL A 475 -5.20 -20.92 -0.37
N GLN A 476 -6.29 -21.47 0.17
CA GLN A 476 -7.42 -21.93 -0.65
C GLN A 476 -8.16 -20.74 -1.28
N VAL A 477 -8.27 -19.64 -0.55
CA VAL A 477 -8.92 -18.42 -1.02
C VAL A 477 -8.04 -17.63 -1.96
N PHE A 478 -6.71 -17.71 -1.92
CA PHE A 478 -5.83 -17.12 -2.91
C PHE A 478 -6.13 -17.69 -4.29
N ARG A 479 -6.32 -19.01 -4.39
CA ARG A 479 -6.77 -19.67 -5.62
C ARG A 479 -8.09 -19.07 -6.13
N GLU A 480 -9.01 -18.71 -5.24
CA GLU A 480 -10.28 -18.05 -5.60
C GLU A 480 -10.13 -16.53 -5.81
N LEU A 481 -9.25 -15.84 -5.09
CA LEU A 481 -8.97 -14.42 -5.19
C LEU A 481 -8.31 -14.08 -6.51
N PHE A 482 -7.50 -14.99 -7.07
CA PHE A 482 -6.93 -14.86 -8.42
C PHE A 482 -8.00 -14.75 -9.51
N THR A 483 -9.20 -15.28 -9.28
CA THR A 483 -10.33 -15.02 -10.19
C THR A 483 -10.83 -13.57 -10.10
N ARG A 484 -10.63 -12.88 -8.96
CA ARG A 484 -11.11 -11.52 -8.66
C ARG A 484 -10.05 -10.41 -8.76
N PHE A 485 -8.76 -10.74 -8.78
CA PHE A 485 -7.67 -9.73 -8.76
C PHE A 485 -7.60 -8.82 -10.00
N LEU A 486 -8.30 -9.12 -11.09
CA LEU A 486 -8.40 -8.17 -12.20
C LEU A 486 -9.25 -6.92 -11.86
N SER A 487 -10.10 -6.99 -10.84
CA SER A 487 -10.88 -5.86 -10.32
C SER A 487 -10.27 -5.18 -9.08
N GLU A 488 -9.15 -5.68 -8.54
CA GLU A 488 -8.52 -5.08 -7.35
C GLU A 488 -7.14 -4.51 -7.70
N ARG A 489 -6.95 -3.22 -7.43
CA ARG A 489 -5.68 -2.51 -7.67
C ARG A 489 -4.58 -3.07 -6.77
N GLY A 490 -3.39 -3.36 -7.32
CA GLY A 490 -2.14 -3.50 -6.56
C GLY A 490 -1.57 -4.91 -6.39
N ALA A 491 -2.25 -5.96 -6.86
CA ALA A 491 -1.77 -7.33 -6.68
C ALA A 491 -0.95 -7.83 -7.88
N LEU A 492 0.36 -7.98 -7.72
CA LEU A 492 1.33 -8.35 -8.75
C LEU A 492 1.89 -9.77 -8.52
N GLY A 493 2.25 -10.49 -9.59
CA GLY A 493 3.24 -11.59 -9.50
C GLY A 493 2.73 -13.03 -9.32
N MET A 494 1.42 -13.29 -9.42
CA MET A 494 0.84 -14.46 -8.74
C MET A 494 0.48 -15.66 -9.61
N LEU A 495 0.83 -15.61 -10.90
CA LEU A 495 0.30 -16.54 -11.90
C LEU A 495 1.02 -17.90 -11.93
N ASN A 496 2.18 -18.03 -11.28
CA ASN A 496 2.94 -19.28 -11.24
C ASN A 496 3.80 -19.43 -9.97
N MET A 497 3.14 -19.47 -8.82
CA MET A 497 3.84 -19.87 -7.60
C MET A 497 4.30 -21.32 -7.68
N HIS A 498 5.51 -21.60 -7.22
CA HIS A 498 5.98 -22.96 -7.04
C HIS A 498 5.05 -23.70 -6.06
N PRO A 499 4.70 -24.99 -6.27
CA PRO A 499 3.84 -25.75 -5.36
C PRO A 499 4.33 -25.72 -3.90
N GLN A 500 5.64 -25.79 -3.68
CA GLN A 500 6.23 -25.68 -2.34
C GLN A 500 6.00 -24.31 -1.69
N VAL A 501 5.95 -23.22 -2.46
CA VAL A 501 5.65 -21.88 -1.92
C VAL A 501 4.23 -21.83 -1.38
N TYR A 502 3.26 -22.48 -2.06
CA TYR A 502 1.90 -22.62 -1.53
C TYR A 502 1.86 -23.45 -0.24
N ALA A 503 2.60 -24.56 -0.19
CA ALA A 503 2.68 -25.39 1.02
C ALA A 503 3.28 -24.59 2.19
N ASP A 504 4.38 -23.89 1.96
CA ASP A 504 5.04 -23.04 2.95
C ASP A 504 4.12 -21.89 3.42
N LEU A 505 3.30 -21.30 2.54
CA LEU A 505 2.31 -20.29 2.93
C LEU A 505 1.15 -20.90 3.73
N ALA A 506 0.74 -22.14 3.43
CA ALA A 506 -0.37 -22.79 4.11
C ALA A 506 0.02 -23.28 5.51
N GLU A 507 1.24 -23.80 5.64
CA GLU A 507 1.75 -24.43 6.86
C GLU A 507 2.59 -23.46 7.72
N GLY A 508 3.16 -22.43 7.11
CA GLY A 508 4.13 -21.54 7.74
C GLY A 508 5.54 -22.13 7.71
N VAL A 509 6.41 -21.63 8.59
CA VAL A 509 7.79 -22.11 8.71
C VAL A 509 8.16 -22.29 10.18
N THR A 510 8.67 -23.48 10.51
CA THR A 510 9.21 -23.80 11.83
C THR A 510 10.73 -23.81 11.77
N VAL A 511 11.34 -22.64 11.87
CA VAL A 511 12.79 -22.45 11.86
C VAL A 511 13.23 -21.76 13.14
N GLN A 512 14.12 -22.34 13.93
CA GLN A 512 14.51 -21.73 15.20
C GLN A 512 15.10 -20.32 15.01
N PRO A 513 14.66 -19.32 15.79
CA PRO A 513 15.25 -17.99 15.76
C PRO A 513 16.76 -18.04 16.00
N VAL A 514 17.51 -17.24 15.26
CA VAL A 514 18.97 -17.26 15.36
C VAL A 514 19.43 -16.40 16.54
N SER A 515 20.21 -17.00 17.44
CA SER A 515 20.73 -16.29 18.62
C SER A 515 21.58 -15.09 18.21
N GLY A 516 21.38 -13.96 18.89
CA GLY A 516 22.07 -12.70 18.62
C GLY A 516 21.37 -11.80 17.60
N VAL A 517 20.37 -12.30 16.87
CA VAL A 517 19.51 -11.49 16.00
C VAL A 517 18.27 -11.06 16.78
N GLY A 518 18.00 -9.76 16.84
CA GLY A 518 16.72 -9.25 17.35
C GLY A 518 15.60 -9.49 16.34
N TYR A 519 14.42 -9.92 16.80
CA TYR A 519 13.24 -10.07 15.95
C TYR A 519 12.17 -9.09 16.40
N SER A 520 11.51 -8.45 15.45
CA SER A 520 10.34 -7.60 15.71
C SER A 520 9.27 -7.90 14.66
N VAL A 521 8.00 -7.81 15.04
CA VAL A 521 6.85 -8.16 14.21
C VAL A 521 5.93 -6.95 14.08
N ILE A 522 5.50 -6.67 12.86
CA ILE A 522 4.43 -5.72 12.55
C ILE A 522 3.28 -6.50 11.90
N ALA A 523 2.12 -6.54 12.54
CA ALA A 523 0.94 -7.25 12.07
C ALA A 523 -0.16 -6.27 11.65
N GLY A 524 -0.83 -6.54 10.53
CA GLY A 524 -2.03 -5.79 10.16
C GLY A 524 -3.28 -6.40 10.82
N ASN A 525 -4.26 -5.57 11.14
CA ASN A 525 -5.53 -6.01 11.72
C ASN A 525 -6.79 -5.50 11.00
N ALA A 526 -6.63 -4.86 9.82
CA ALA A 526 -7.74 -4.44 8.98
C ALA A 526 -8.02 -5.46 7.86
N GLY A 527 -8.75 -6.51 8.20
CA GLY A 527 -9.04 -7.62 7.29
C GLY A 527 -9.93 -7.23 6.11
N TYR A 528 -9.82 -7.99 5.01
CA TYR A 528 -10.74 -7.84 3.88
C TYR A 528 -12.09 -8.48 4.20
N TRP A 529 -13.18 -7.79 3.84
CA TRP A 529 -14.55 -8.26 4.10
C TRP A 529 -14.83 -9.65 3.51
N PHE A 530 -14.12 -10.05 2.45
CA PHE A 530 -14.30 -11.35 1.80
C PHE A 530 -13.46 -12.48 2.43
N THR A 531 -12.44 -12.18 3.24
CA THR A 531 -11.62 -13.19 3.94
C THR A 531 -11.92 -13.30 5.43
N GLU A 532 -12.61 -12.34 6.03
CA GLU A 532 -12.91 -12.28 7.46
C GLU A 532 -13.47 -13.60 8.03
N ARG A 533 -14.35 -14.28 7.28
CA ARG A 533 -14.95 -15.57 7.68
C ARG A 533 -13.94 -16.70 7.83
N LEU A 534 -12.85 -16.66 7.06
CA LEU A 534 -11.80 -17.71 7.07
C LEU A 534 -10.97 -17.66 8.36
N PHE A 535 -10.86 -16.47 8.95
CA PHE A 535 -10.15 -16.25 10.20
C PHE A 535 -11.03 -16.41 11.43
N GLY A 536 -12.31 -16.76 11.27
CA GLY A 536 -13.22 -17.00 12.39
C GLY A 536 -13.42 -15.77 13.29
N GLY A 537 -13.31 -14.56 12.73
CA GLY A 537 -13.42 -13.30 13.49
C GLY A 537 -12.17 -12.92 14.29
N VAL A 538 -11.06 -13.64 14.14
CA VAL A 538 -9.76 -13.26 14.72
C VAL A 538 -9.19 -12.07 13.92
N PRO A 539 -8.56 -11.08 14.59
CA PRO A 539 -7.85 -9.99 13.92
C PRO A 539 -6.87 -10.50 12.85
N ASN A 540 -6.94 -9.92 11.66
CA ASN A 540 -6.15 -10.31 10.50
C ASN A 540 -6.03 -9.11 9.54
N ASP A 541 -5.05 -9.16 8.65
CA ASP A 541 -4.83 -8.15 7.61
C ASP A 541 -5.51 -8.51 6.27
N GLY A 542 -6.38 -9.52 6.28
CA GLY A 542 -7.08 -10.05 5.12
C GLY A 542 -6.37 -11.24 4.49
N VAL A 543 -5.09 -11.46 4.80
CA VAL A 543 -4.28 -12.56 4.28
C VAL A 543 -3.63 -13.38 5.38
N VAL A 544 -3.17 -12.76 6.47
CA VAL A 544 -2.49 -13.35 7.60
C VAL A 544 -3.19 -12.91 8.89
N GLY A 545 -3.45 -13.87 9.79
CA GLY A 545 -3.97 -13.57 11.11
C GLY A 545 -2.88 -12.98 12.01
N VAL A 546 -3.24 -12.06 12.90
CA VAL A 546 -2.27 -11.42 13.82
C VAL A 546 -1.46 -12.46 14.60
N THR A 547 -2.09 -13.52 15.11
CA THR A 547 -1.39 -14.63 15.80
C THR A 547 -0.36 -15.35 14.93
N SER A 548 -0.65 -15.51 13.63
CA SER A 548 0.30 -16.10 12.68
C SER A 548 1.49 -15.18 12.44
N ALA A 549 1.25 -13.87 12.32
CA ALA A 549 2.29 -12.84 12.20
C ALA A 549 3.29 -12.84 13.36
N LYS A 550 2.81 -13.06 14.59
CA LYS A 550 3.63 -13.10 15.81
C LYS A 550 4.59 -14.29 15.86
N LYS A 551 4.33 -15.35 15.09
CA LYS A 551 5.12 -16.59 15.15
C LYS A 551 6.44 -16.40 14.40
N VAL A 552 7.53 -16.45 15.17
CA VAL A 552 8.89 -16.43 14.63
C VAL A 552 9.58 -17.72 15.07
N GLY A 553 9.77 -18.62 14.12
CA GLY A 553 10.22 -19.96 14.39
C GLY A 553 9.31 -20.73 15.32
N ASP A 554 9.86 -21.26 16.41
CA ASP A 554 9.10 -21.99 17.43
C ASP A 554 8.52 -21.07 18.53
N SER A 555 8.84 -19.77 18.51
CA SER A 555 8.45 -18.79 19.53
C SER A 555 7.43 -17.76 19.01
N TYR A 556 6.84 -17.00 19.93
CA TYR A 556 6.01 -15.85 19.59
C TYR A 556 6.68 -14.56 20.05
N VAL A 557 6.54 -13.52 19.24
CA VAL A 557 6.94 -12.14 19.53
C VAL A 557 5.67 -11.42 19.98
N ASP A 558 5.54 -11.25 21.30
CA ASP A 558 4.28 -10.85 21.94
C ASP A 558 4.40 -9.55 22.77
N ASP A 559 5.60 -8.98 22.92
CA ASP A 559 5.83 -7.79 23.76
C ASP A 559 5.39 -6.55 22.99
N HIS A 560 4.09 -6.26 23.10
CA HIS A 560 3.46 -5.10 22.46
C HIS A 560 4.24 -3.83 22.84
N CYS A 561 4.52 -2.97 21.87
CA CYS A 561 5.31 -1.74 22.03
C CYS A 561 6.82 -1.87 22.11
N LYS A 562 7.35 -3.10 22.04
CA LYS A 562 8.80 -3.32 22.09
C LYS A 562 9.27 -4.11 20.89
N ASP A 563 8.69 -5.29 20.69
CA ASP A 563 9.01 -6.15 19.56
C ASP A 563 7.76 -6.59 18.79
N PHE A 564 6.55 -6.28 19.25
CA PHE A 564 5.31 -6.52 18.53
C PHE A 564 4.48 -5.24 18.37
N PHE A 565 3.94 -5.04 17.16
CA PHE A 565 3.12 -3.88 16.80
C PHE A 565 1.94 -4.30 15.92
N GLU A 566 0.76 -3.76 16.20
CA GLU A 566 -0.43 -3.90 15.36
C GLU A 566 -0.73 -2.60 14.61
N VAL A 567 -1.10 -2.70 13.34
CA VAL A 567 -1.46 -1.55 12.50
C VAL A 567 -2.80 -1.82 11.83
N SER A 568 -3.67 -0.81 11.83
CA SER A 568 -4.97 -0.85 11.15
C SER A 568 -4.83 -0.69 9.64
N ALA A 569 -4.20 -1.69 9.00
CA ALA A 569 -3.99 -1.76 7.57
C ALA A 569 -4.18 -3.20 7.05
N GLY A 570 -4.57 -3.30 5.78
CA GLY A 570 -4.66 -4.57 5.06
C GLY A 570 -3.27 -5.08 4.65
N HIS A 571 -3.20 -6.33 4.21
CA HIS A 571 -1.94 -7.05 4.00
C HIS A 571 -1.01 -6.38 2.98
N ILE A 572 -1.56 -5.97 1.84
CA ILE A 572 -0.80 -5.35 0.74
C ILE A 572 -0.44 -3.89 1.04
N ASP A 573 -1.20 -3.26 1.93
CA ASP A 573 -1.01 -1.87 2.29
C ASP A 573 0.01 -1.74 3.42
N LEU A 574 0.25 -2.78 4.22
CA LEU A 574 0.98 -2.68 5.48
C LEU A 574 2.42 -2.13 5.37
N ASN A 575 3.16 -2.50 4.31
CA ASN A 575 4.52 -1.99 4.04
C ASN A 575 4.52 -0.57 3.45
N ASP A 576 3.44 -0.18 2.77
CA ASP A 576 3.26 1.16 2.17
C ASP A 576 2.49 2.13 3.10
N HIS A 577 1.85 1.60 4.13
CA HIS A 577 1.08 2.36 5.09
C HIS A 577 2.03 3.25 5.91
N PRO A 578 1.79 4.57 6.04
CA PRO A 578 2.69 5.50 6.72
C PRO A 578 3.08 5.03 8.13
N ILE A 579 2.10 4.58 8.93
CA ILE A 579 2.35 4.02 10.27
C ILE A 579 3.24 2.78 10.21
N GLY A 580 2.90 1.75 9.41
CA GLY A 580 3.68 0.51 9.34
C GLY A 580 5.12 0.74 8.89
N ARG A 581 5.31 1.61 7.88
CA ARG A 581 6.63 2.04 7.42
C ARG A 581 7.40 2.80 8.50
N ARG A 582 6.77 3.74 9.19
CA ARG A 582 7.40 4.52 10.27
C ARG A 582 7.85 3.62 11.42
N ILE A 583 7.03 2.66 11.84
CA ILE A 583 7.40 1.68 12.89
C ILE A 583 8.61 0.85 12.46
N ALA A 584 8.62 0.33 11.23
CA ALA A 584 9.76 -0.42 10.72
C ALA A 584 11.04 0.42 10.71
N GLN A 585 10.95 1.70 10.33
CA GLN A 585 12.05 2.64 10.38
C GLN A 585 12.52 2.90 11.81
N GLN A 586 11.61 3.15 12.76
CA GLN A 586 11.94 3.35 14.18
C GLN A 586 12.71 2.17 14.76
N LEU A 587 12.30 0.94 14.43
CA LEU A 587 12.97 -0.27 14.89
C LEU A 587 14.41 -0.41 14.38
N ILE A 588 14.72 0.18 13.22
CA ILE A 588 16.05 0.18 12.61
C ILE A 588 16.88 1.34 13.14
N THR A 589 16.33 2.56 13.10
CA THR A 589 17.05 3.81 13.38
C THR A 589 17.10 4.16 14.87
N GLY A 590 16.33 3.48 15.72
CA GLY A 590 16.14 3.83 17.14
C GLY A 590 17.43 3.91 17.96
N SER A 591 18.44 3.08 17.65
CA SER A 591 19.74 3.17 18.34
C SER A 591 20.49 4.47 18.03
N ARG A 592 20.32 5.01 16.81
CA ARG A 592 20.89 6.31 16.42
C ARG A 592 20.04 7.46 16.93
N ALA A 593 18.71 7.32 16.93
CA ALA A 593 17.80 8.31 17.49
C ALA A 593 18.08 8.52 18.99
N ALA A 594 18.30 7.46 19.75
CA ALA A 594 18.69 7.55 21.16
C ALA A 594 20.03 8.28 21.39
N GLN A 595 20.97 8.20 20.43
CA GLN A 595 22.26 8.91 20.50
C GLN A 595 22.16 10.36 20.03
N ASN A 596 21.21 10.66 19.14
CA ASN A 596 20.99 11.97 18.57
C ASN A 596 19.48 12.24 18.40
N PRO A 597 18.78 12.58 19.50
CA PRO A 597 17.32 12.76 19.49
C PRO A 597 16.85 13.95 18.65
N ASP A 598 17.78 14.82 18.22
CA ASP A 598 17.50 16.00 17.40
C ASP A 598 17.73 15.76 15.91
N ALA A 599 18.15 14.55 15.53
CA ALA A 599 18.26 14.18 14.13
C ALA A 599 16.89 13.79 13.57
N ALA A 600 16.54 14.36 12.42
CA ALA A 600 15.39 13.93 11.63
C ALA A 600 15.69 12.59 10.94
N LEU A 601 15.66 11.50 11.70
CA LEU A 601 15.86 10.14 11.20
C LEU A 601 14.53 9.55 10.74
N PRO A 602 14.47 8.72 9.68
CA PRO A 602 13.27 7.97 9.32
C PRO A 602 12.74 7.22 10.53
N GLY A 603 11.44 7.33 10.78
CA GLY A 603 10.81 6.79 11.97
C GLY A 603 10.65 7.82 13.11
N PHE A 604 11.60 8.75 13.23
CA PHE A 604 11.67 9.78 14.28
C PHE A 604 11.58 11.20 13.69
N ASN A 605 10.82 11.33 12.61
CA ASN A 605 10.71 12.54 11.83
C ASN A 605 9.27 12.79 11.41
N GLN A 606 8.92 14.05 11.21
CA GLN A 606 7.69 14.53 10.60
C GLN A 606 8.03 15.38 9.36
N PHE A 607 7.07 15.54 8.45
CA PHE A 607 7.26 16.29 7.22
C PHE A 607 6.47 17.60 7.25
N VAL A 608 7.13 18.68 6.81
CA VAL A 608 6.54 20.02 6.69
C VAL A 608 6.60 20.44 5.23
N ARG A 609 5.44 20.48 4.57
CA ARG A 609 5.33 20.95 3.19
C ARG A 609 5.25 22.49 3.17
N VAL A 610 6.03 23.09 2.29
CA VAL A 610 6.20 24.55 2.15
C VAL A 610 5.91 24.97 0.72
N GLU A 611 4.91 25.83 0.55
CA GLU A 611 4.62 26.50 -0.73
C GLU A 611 5.18 27.93 -0.69
N MET A 612 6.17 28.24 -1.51
CA MET A 612 6.78 29.57 -1.61
C MET A 612 6.52 30.19 -2.98
N GLN A 613 5.83 31.33 -2.99
CA GLN A 613 5.63 32.16 -4.17
C GLN A 613 6.65 33.29 -4.22
N ASP A 614 6.96 33.77 -5.43
CA ASP A 614 7.88 34.89 -5.69
C ASP A 614 9.24 34.72 -5.00
N CYS A 615 9.84 33.53 -5.12
CA CYS A 615 11.14 33.20 -4.55
C CYS A 615 12.23 34.11 -5.13
N SER A 616 13.11 34.66 -4.30
CA SER A 616 14.25 35.48 -4.70
C SER A 616 15.55 34.99 -4.07
N ALA A 617 16.68 35.29 -4.72
CA ALA A 617 18.01 34.92 -4.23
C ALA A 617 18.34 35.41 -2.81
N ASP A 618 17.66 36.44 -2.31
CA ASP A 618 17.84 36.96 -0.94
C ASP A 618 16.99 36.21 0.11
N ASP A 619 16.10 35.31 -0.32
CA ASP A 619 15.24 34.56 0.58
C ASP A 619 16.03 33.47 1.30
N ARG A 620 15.90 33.49 2.62
CA ARG A 620 16.40 32.45 3.51
C ARG A 620 15.23 31.81 4.21
N VAL A 621 15.18 30.48 4.20
CA VAL A 621 14.14 29.69 4.84
C VAL A 621 14.72 29.00 6.07
N PHE A 622 14.00 29.08 7.18
CA PHE A 622 14.36 28.51 8.48
C PHE A 622 13.22 27.68 9.00
N VAL A 623 13.53 26.65 9.78
CA VAL A 623 12.52 25.90 10.51
C VAL A 623 12.77 26.04 11.99
N ILE A 624 11.75 26.49 12.72
CA ILE A 624 11.78 26.61 14.17
C ILE A 624 10.65 25.77 14.76
N GLY A 625 10.78 25.33 16.00
CA GLY A 625 9.71 24.65 16.73
C GLY A 625 9.93 24.71 18.23
N ARG A 626 8.92 24.32 18.99
CA ARG A 626 9.04 24.15 20.44
C ARG A 626 9.37 22.71 20.75
N ARG A 627 10.43 22.49 21.52
CA ARG A 627 10.80 21.15 21.95
C ARG A 627 9.76 20.58 22.89
N VAL A 628 9.30 19.36 22.62
CA VAL A 628 8.48 18.60 23.56
C VAL A 628 9.33 17.59 24.32
N ALA A 629 8.82 17.14 25.47
CA ALA A 629 9.45 16.03 26.18
C ALA A 629 9.36 14.74 25.34
N GLU A 630 10.31 13.82 25.51
CA GLU A 630 10.37 12.56 24.75
C GLU A 630 9.07 11.75 24.88
N ASN A 631 8.46 11.74 26.06
CA ASN A 631 7.18 11.06 26.31
C ASN A 631 5.94 11.80 25.76
N ALA A 632 6.13 12.98 25.19
CA ALA A 632 5.11 13.77 24.50
C ALA A 632 5.37 13.86 22.99
N ALA A 633 6.47 13.30 22.49
CA ALA A 633 6.78 13.25 21.07
C ALA A 633 5.75 12.40 20.32
N LEU A 634 5.70 12.57 18.99
CA LEU A 634 4.75 11.82 18.16
C LEU A 634 5.06 10.32 18.20
N ASP A 635 4.11 9.54 18.70
CA ASP A 635 4.23 8.09 18.73
C ASP A 635 3.18 7.42 17.84
N PRO A 636 3.55 7.02 16.60
CA PRO A 636 2.62 6.37 15.69
C PRO A 636 2.19 4.97 16.17
N THR A 637 2.91 4.37 17.13
CA THR A 637 2.59 3.04 17.66
C THR A 637 1.48 3.08 18.71
N GLY A 638 1.16 4.27 19.25
CA GLY A 638 0.24 4.43 20.38
C GLY A 638 0.75 3.84 21.70
N CYS A 639 2.04 3.53 21.79
CA CYS A 639 2.66 2.85 22.92
C CYS A 639 3.06 3.77 24.07
N SER A 640 3.13 5.06 23.78
CA SER A 640 3.29 6.12 24.77
C SER A 640 2.02 6.32 25.60
N CYS A 641 0.89 5.75 25.17
CA CYS A 641 -0.37 5.87 25.88
C CYS A 641 -0.36 5.23 27.27
N GLY A 642 -0.99 5.90 28.23
CA GLY A 642 -1.01 5.58 29.65
C GLY A 642 0.14 6.20 30.45
N ASN A 643 0.93 7.11 29.85
CA ASN A 643 2.04 7.77 30.51
C ASN A 643 1.62 9.07 31.25
N GLY A 644 0.34 9.44 31.17
CA GLY A 644 -0.25 10.64 31.77
C GLY A 644 -0.03 11.94 30.99
N VAL A 645 0.52 11.87 29.78
CA VAL A 645 0.82 13.03 28.92
C VAL A 645 0.19 12.80 27.55
N CYS A 646 -0.77 13.65 27.17
CA CYS A 646 -1.34 13.63 25.82
C CYS A 646 -0.29 14.12 24.81
N GLY A 647 0.38 13.19 24.16
CA GLY A 647 1.47 13.43 23.22
C GLY A 647 1.00 14.00 21.88
N LEU A 648 1.96 14.35 21.02
CA LEU A 648 1.69 14.78 19.65
C LEU A 648 1.01 13.65 18.87
N GLY A 649 -0.09 13.95 18.19
CA GLY A 649 -0.87 12.96 17.42
C GLY A 649 -1.76 12.04 18.25
N GLU A 650 -1.67 12.06 19.58
CA GLU A 650 -2.60 11.35 20.45
C GLU A 650 -3.94 12.09 20.52
N THR A 651 -5.04 11.35 20.40
CA THR A 651 -6.40 11.87 20.53
C THR A 651 -7.12 11.16 21.67
N GLN A 652 -8.31 11.65 22.02
CA GLN A 652 -9.15 10.97 23.00
C GLN A 652 -9.55 9.54 22.54
N GLU A 653 -9.60 9.30 21.23
CA GLU A 653 -9.90 7.99 20.65
C GLU A 653 -8.68 7.07 20.63
N SER A 654 -7.50 7.57 20.27
CA SER A 654 -6.28 6.75 20.21
C SER A 654 -5.63 6.54 21.58
N CYS A 655 -5.65 7.56 22.45
CA CYS A 655 -5.16 7.46 23.82
C CYS A 655 -6.12 8.12 24.85
N PRO A 656 -7.26 7.48 25.17
CA PRO A 656 -8.20 8.03 26.14
C PRO A 656 -7.60 8.19 27.55
N GLY A 657 -6.62 7.38 27.93
CA GLY A 657 -6.01 7.45 29.26
C GLY A 657 -5.35 8.81 29.53
N ASP A 658 -4.64 9.34 28.53
CA ASP A 658 -3.81 10.54 28.67
C ASP A 658 -4.47 11.78 28.05
N CYS A 659 -5.20 11.58 26.94
CA CYS A 659 -5.87 12.66 26.21
C CYS A 659 -7.32 12.90 26.62
N VAL A 660 -7.86 12.13 27.57
CA VAL A 660 -8.95 12.65 28.41
C VAL A 660 -8.34 13.76 29.24
N ARG A 661 -8.21 14.94 28.61
CA ARG A 661 -8.33 16.19 29.34
C ARG A 661 -9.50 15.95 30.27
N GLU A 662 -9.32 16.25 31.54
CA GLU A 662 -10.43 16.65 32.37
C GLU A 662 -11.11 17.80 31.60
N VAL A 663 -11.96 17.46 30.65
CA VAL A 663 -13.24 18.08 30.52
C VAL A 663 -13.81 17.78 31.90
N VAL A 664 -13.46 18.64 32.86
CA VAL A 664 -14.34 19.09 33.91
C VAL A 664 -15.55 19.61 33.15
N ARG A 665 -16.31 18.66 32.60
CA ARG A 665 -17.66 18.80 32.11
C ARG A 665 -18.29 19.14 33.43
N SER A 666 -18.38 20.46 33.68
CA SER A 666 -18.93 21.06 34.87
C SER A 666 -20.03 20.12 35.33
N THR A 667 -19.94 19.61 36.55
CA THR A 667 -20.85 18.62 37.12
C THR A 667 -22.33 18.97 36.82
N GLY A 668 -22.59 20.27 36.56
CA GLY A 668 -23.80 20.79 35.92
C GLY A 668 -24.28 20.08 34.63
N CYS A 669 -23.46 19.70 33.65
CA CYS A 669 -23.96 19.01 32.44
C CYS A 669 -24.54 17.62 32.73
N LEU A 670 -24.07 16.93 33.79
CA LEU A 670 -24.63 15.65 34.24
C LEU A 670 -25.80 15.84 35.21
N LEU A 671 -25.75 16.87 36.06
CA LEU A 671 -26.73 17.09 37.13
C LEU A 671 -27.94 17.94 36.71
N VAL A 672 -27.87 18.78 35.69
CA VAL A 672 -28.98 19.63 35.20
C VAL A 672 -30.11 18.85 34.49
N PRO A 673 -29.87 17.76 33.74
CA PRO A 673 -30.93 17.00 33.08
C PRO A 673 -31.95 16.41 34.07
N VAL A 674 -31.50 15.91 35.22
CA VAL A 674 -32.36 15.25 36.22
C VAL A 674 -33.46 16.18 36.78
N PRO A 675 -33.16 17.38 37.35
CA PRO A 675 -34.17 18.31 37.82
C PRO A 675 -35.00 18.88 36.66
N MET A 676 -34.47 18.96 35.45
CA MET A 676 -35.23 19.38 34.27
C MET A 676 -36.32 18.36 33.92
N PHE A 677 -35.99 17.06 33.88
CA PHE A 677 -36.97 16.00 33.64
C PHE A 677 -38.05 15.98 34.74
N LEU A 678 -37.65 16.09 36.01
CA LEU A 678 -38.59 16.17 37.13
C LEU A 678 -39.48 17.42 37.04
N GLY A 679 -38.92 18.55 36.61
CA GLY A 679 -39.66 19.80 36.39
C GLY A 679 -40.71 19.69 35.29
N VAL A 680 -40.39 19.03 34.17
CA VAL A 680 -41.35 18.78 33.09
C VAL A 680 -42.45 17.82 33.52
N ILE A 681 -42.13 16.73 34.22
CA ILE A 681 -43.14 15.80 34.75
C ILE A 681 -44.08 16.54 35.71
N LEU A 682 -43.53 17.34 36.63
CA LEU A 682 -44.32 18.13 37.55
C LEU A 682 -45.22 19.15 36.82
N LEU A 683 -44.70 19.80 35.78
CA LEU A 683 -45.46 20.71 34.94
C LEU A 683 -46.64 20.01 34.25
N VAL A 684 -46.41 18.82 33.67
CA VAL A 684 -47.48 18.02 33.03
C VAL A 684 -48.54 17.60 34.05
N LEU A 685 -48.12 17.14 35.24
CA LEU A 685 -49.05 16.75 36.30
C LEU A 685 -49.88 17.93 36.81
N LEU A 686 -49.25 19.09 37.03
CA LEU A 686 -49.94 20.31 37.44
C LEU A 686 -50.90 20.82 36.36
N ALA A 687 -50.48 20.83 35.10
CA ALA A 687 -51.34 21.19 33.98
C ALA A 687 -52.53 20.22 33.83
N GLY A 688 -52.30 18.91 33.99
CA GLY A 688 -53.36 17.91 33.99
C GLY A 688 -54.35 18.11 35.14
N ALA A 689 -53.86 18.34 36.36
CA ALA A 689 -54.69 18.64 37.53
C ALA A 689 -55.51 19.93 37.31
N LEU A 690 -54.93 20.94 36.68
CA LEU A 690 -55.62 22.17 36.30
C LEU A 690 -56.76 21.94 35.31
N LEU A 691 -56.51 21.15 34.26
CA LEU A 691 -57.53 20.80 33.28
C LEU A 691 -58.66 19.99 33.92
N VAL A 692 -58.36 19.06 34.82
CA VAL A 692 -59.36 18.30 35.59
C VAL A 692 -60.18 19.24 36.49
N MET A 693 -59.53 20.13 37.25
CA MET A 693 -60.26 21.08 38.10
C MET A 693 -61.17 22.01 37.31
N LYS A 694 -60.69 22.51 36.17
CA LYS A 694 -61.41 23.44 35.30
C LYS A 694 -62.57 22.77 34.57
N HIS A 695 -62.34 21.60 33.96
CA HIS A 695 -63.30 20.99 33.03
C HIS A 695 -64.13 19.86 33.63
N VAL A 696 -63.56 19.05 34.54
CA VAL A 696 -64.27 17.92 35.17
C VAL A 696 -64.98 18.37 36.44
N LEU A 697 -64.28 19.09 37.31
CA LEU A 697 -64.83 19.53 38.60
C LEU A 697 -65.52 20.89 38.54
N ASN A 698 -65.37 21.61 37.42
CA ASN A 698 -65.96 22.93 37.17
C ASN A 698 -65.69 23.95 38.29
N ARG A 699 -64.52 23.85 38.94
CA ARG A 699 -64.08 24.77 40.01
C ARG A 699 -63.22 25.89 39.40
N PRO A 700 -63.36 27.13 39.89
CA PRO A 700 -62.47 28.20 39.47
C PRO A 700 -61.04 27.86 39.89
N VAL A 701 -60.13 27.82 38.93
CA VAL A 701 -58.71 27.60 39.19
C VAL A 701 -58.15 28.86 39.88
N PRO A 702 -57.53 28.74 41.06
CA PRO A 702 -56.96 29.90 41.72
C PRO A 702 -55.77 30.44 40.92
N ALA A 703 -55.69 31.77 40.77
CA ALA A 703 -54.71 32.45 39.91
C ALA A 703 -53.24 32.09 40.23
N TRP A 704 -52.93 31.79 41.50
CA TRP A 704 -51.59 31.39 41.93
C TRP A 704 -51.14 30.07 41.30
N LEU A 705 -52.07 29.15 41.00
CA LEU A 705 -51.73 27.86 40.39
C LEU A 705 -51.36 28.03 38.90
N TRP A 706 -52.05 28.94 38.20
CA TRP A 706 -51.66 29.34 36.85
C TRP A 706 -50.29 30.01 36.82
N ALA A 707 -50.02 30.91 37.77
CA ALA A 707 -48.71 31.53 37.91
C ALA A 707 -47.60 30.51 38.19
N ALA A 708 -47.87 29.48 39.00
CA ALA A 708 -46.91 28.40 39.28
C ALA A 708 -46.58 27.57 38.04
N VAL A 709 -47.58 27.22 37.21
CA VAL A 709 -47.36 26.49 35.95
C VAL A 709 -46.58 27.33 34.94
N LEU A 710 -46.91 28.62 34.79
CA LEU A 710 -46.15 29.55 33.95
C LEU A 710 -44.71 29.73 34.43
N GLY A 711 -44.51 29.88 35.75
CA GLY A 711 -43.17 30.00 36.35
C GLY A 711 -42.29 28.77 36.11
N LEU A 712 -42.86 27.57 36.30
CA LEU A 712 -42.18 26.30 36.00
C LEU A 712 -41.87 26.14 34.51
N ALA A 713 -42.77 26.58 33.62
CA ALA A 713 -42.54 26.54 32.17
C ALA A 713 -41.35 27.43 31.78
N VAL A 714 -41.33 28.68 32.25
CA VAL A 714 -40.24 29.64 31.98
C VAL A 714 -38.91 29.14 32.55
N LEU A 715 -38.90 28.64 33.79
CA LEU A 715 -37.70 28.09 34.42
C LEU A 715 -37.16 26.89 33.62
N SER A 716 -38.04 26.02 33.14
CA SER A 716 -37.65 24.87 32.31
C SER A 716 -37.03 25.30 30.98
N VAL A 717 -37.58 26.33 30.33
CA VAL A 717 -37.03 26.90 29.08
C VAL A 717 -35.65 27.53 29.33
N LEU A 718 -35.47 28.27 30.43
CA LEU A 718 -34.18 28.89 30.78
C LEU A 718 -33.10 27.83 31.07
N LEU A 719 -33.44 26.78 31.82
CA LEU A 719 -32.52 25.66 32.08
C LEU A 719 -32.13 24.93 30.79
N GLN A 720 -33.06 24.79 29.86
CA GLN A 720 -32.79 24.22 28.54
C GLN A 720 -31.89 25.11 27.68
N ALA A 721 -32.11 26.42 27.66
CA ALA A 721 -31.25 27.36 26.95
C ALA A 721 -29.81 27.37 27.52
N TYR A 722 -29.69 27.27 28.85
CA TYR A 722 -28.39 27.12 29.52
C TYR A 722 -27.70 25.80 29.12
N GLN A 723 -28.43 24.68 29.14
CA GLN A 723 -27.89 23.39 28.73
C GLN A 723 -27.47 23.37 27.24
N ALA A 724 -28.28 23.97 26.36
CA ALA A 724 -28.00 24.03 24.93
C ALA A 724 -26.80 24.94 24.57
N SER A 725 -26.57 26.00 25.35
CA SER A 725 -25.43 26.90 25.18
C SER A 725 -24.14 26.37 25.82
N SER A 726 -24.25 25.58 26.90
CA SER A 726 -23.11 25.19 27.72
C SER A 726 -22.68 23.73 27.57
N CYS A 727 -23.50 22.85 26.98
CA CYS A 727 -23.19 21.41 26.83
C CYS A 727 -23.32 20.95 25.36
N LEU A 728 -22.24 20.41 24.77
CA LEU A 728 -22.27 19.68 23.49
C LEU A 728 -22.51 18.18 23.74
N PRO A 729 -23.43 17.49 23.04
CA PRO A 729 -24.08 17.85 21.77
C PRO A 729 -25.60 18.11 21.86
N LYS A 730 -26.16 18.67 20.78
CA LYS A 730 -27.57 19.10 20.62
C LYS A 730 -28.56 17.95 20.89
N PHE A 731 -29.04 17.84 22.11
CA PHE A 731 -30.15 16.95 22.43
C PHE A 731 -31.47 17.52 21.86
N PRO A 732 -32.27 16.74 21.10
CA PRO A 732 -33.54 17.19 20.55
C PRO A 732 -34.66 17.37 21.60
N ALA A 733 -34.34 17.26 22.89
CA ALA A 733 -35.30 17.37 24.00
C ALA A 733 -36.07 18.71 24.03
N ALA A 734 -35.47 19.79 23.50
CA ALA A 734 -36.15 21.09 23.34
C ALA A 734 -37.41 20.98 22.46
N TYR A 735 -37.38 20.14 21.42
CA TYR A 735 -38.54 19.92 20.55
C TYR A 735 -39.64 19.10 21.25
N LEU A 736 -39.28 18.14 22.12
CA LEU A 736 -40.24 17.35 22.89
C LEU A 736 -40.94 18.18 23.97
N ALA A 737 -40.21 19.04 24.68
CA ALA A 737 -40.81 19.93 25.68
C ALA A 737 -41.73 20.97 25.04
N LEU A 738 -41.30 21.59 23.93
CA LEU A 738 -42.15 22.52 23.16
C LEU A 738 -43.39 21.82 22.60
N ALA A 739 -43.22 20.62 22.01
CA ALA A 739 -44.34 19.83 21.51
C ALA A 739 -45.33 19.47 22.63
N SER A 740 -44.86 19.10 23.82
CA SER A 740 -45.72 18.77 24.97
C SER A 740 -46.55 19.97 25.43
N VAL A 741 -45.94 21.16 25.50
CA VAL A 741 -46.65 22.40 25.86
C VAL A 741 -47.68 22.77 24.79
N LEU A 742 -47.32 22.69 23.50
CA LEU A 742 -48.23 22.97 22.39
C LEU A 742 -49.40 21.99 22.34
N ILE A 743 -49.17 20.71 22.64
CA ILE A 743 -50.22 19.68 22.74
C ILE A 743 -51.18 20.02 23.88
N LEU A 744 -50.68 20.38 25.06
CA LEU A 744 -51.53 20.74 26.20
C LEU A 744 -52.36 22.02 25.94
N LEU A 745 -51.77 23.03 25.30
CA LEU A 745 -52.50 24.22 24.87
C LEU A 745 -53.55 23.91 23.80
N GLY A 746 -53.22 23.02 22.86
CA GLY A 746 -54.16 22.51 21.86
C GLY A 746 -55.33 21.76 22.49
N ILE A 747 -55.07 20.92 23.50
CA ILE A 747 -56.12 20.20 24.25
C ILE A 747 -57.03 21.18 24.99
N ASP A 748 -56.50 22.19 25.70
CA ASP A 748 -57.36 23.18 26.38
C ASP A 748 -58.21 24.00 25.38
N TYR A 749 -57.64 24.35 24.23
CA TYR A 749 -58.37 25.06 23.17
C TYR A 749 -59.49 24.21 22.56
N VAL A 750 -59.21 22.94 22.24
CA VAL A 750 -60.20 22.01 21.66
C VAL A 750 -61.29 21.68 22.67
N VAL A 751 -60.93 21.34 23.91
CA VAL A 751 -61.90 21.01 24.98
C VAL A 751 -62.73 22.23 25.35
N GLY A 752 -62.13 23.43 25.37
CA GLY A 752 -62.86 24.69 25.61
C GLY A 752 -63.87 25.04 24.52
N LYS A 753 -63.71 24.52 23.30
CA LYS A 753 -64.63 24.74 22.17
C LYS A 753 -65.65 23.61 21.94
N MET A 754 -65.53 22.47 22.62
CA MET A 754 -66.56 21.44 22.51
C MET A 754 -67.88 21.96 23.10
N PRO A 755 -69.00 21.91 22.34
CA PRO A 755 -70.30 22.28 22.88
C PRO A 755 -70.59 21.38 24.08
N ARG A 756 -70.85 21.99 25.23
CA ARG A 756 -71.25 21.27 26.45
C ARG A 756 -72.52 20.49 26.11
N GLY A 757 -72.36 19.19 25.87
CA GLY A 757 -73.48 18.29 25.60
C GLY A 757 -74.51 18.37 26.74
N PRO A 758 -75.80 18.16 26.44
CA PRO A 758 -76.85 18.22 27.45
C PRO A 758 -76.49 17.28 28.61
N LYS A 759 -76.61 17.79 29.83
CA LYS A 759 -76.40 17.03 31.08
C LYS A 759 -77.41 15.89 31.16
N GLY A 760 -77.09 14.75 30.55
CA GLY A 760 -77.77 13.48 30.76
C GLY A 760 -77.12 12.73 31.93
N PRO A 761 -77.91 12.07 32.79
CA PRO A 761 -77.37 11.26 33.88
C PRO A 761 -76.81 9.97 33.30
N LEU A 762 -75.49 9.89 33.13
CA LEU A 762 -74.81 8.61 32.88
C LEU A 762 -74.75 7.85 34.20
N GLY A 763 -75.61 6.84 34.32
CA GLY A 763 -75.73 5.91 35.45
C GLY A 763 -74.51 5.00 35.58
N ILE A 764 -73.43 5.53 36.15
CA ILE A 764 -72.22 4.76 36.53
C ILE A 764 -72.48 3.90 37.79
N ASN A 765 -73.58 4.14 38.51
CA ASN A 765 -73.90 3.40 39.73
C ASN A 765 -74.48 2.00 39.48
N ASP A 766 -75.10 1.75 38.32
CA ASP A 766 -75.73 0.46 38.05
C ASP A 766 -74.70 -0.60 37.60
N GLU A 767 -73.66 -0.21 36.85
CA GLU A 767 -72.55 -1.12 36.48
C GLU A 767 -71.67 -1.50 37.70
N LEU A 768 -71.60 -0.64 38.72
CA LEU A 768 -70.82 -0.93 39.94
C LEU A 768 -71.49 -1.97 40.85
N ALA A 769 -72.81 -2.13 40.75
CA ALA A 769 -73.57 -3.13 41.50
C ALA A 769 -73.36 -4.55 40.92
N ASP A 770 -73.31 -4.67 39.60
CA ASP A 770 -73.06 -5.95 38.92
C ASP A 770 -71.63 -6.44 39.12
N VAL A 771 -70.63 -5.54 39.15
CA VAL A 771 -69.24 -5.89 39.47
C VAL A 771 -69.09 -6.35 40.93
N LYS A 772 -69.81 -5.72 41.88
CA LYS A 772 -69.82 -6.17 43.28
C LYS A 772 -70.42 -7.57 43.45
N LYS A 773 -71.50 -7.86 42.70
CA LYS A 773 -72.14 -9.18 42.71
C LYS A 773 -71.23 -10.27 42.14
N ALA A 774 -70.52 -9.98 41.05
CA ALA A 774 -69.53 -10.90 40.46
C ALA A 774 -68.32 -11.18 41.38
N ILE A 775 -67.90 -10.19 42.19
CA ILE A 775 -66.79 -10.36 43.16
C ILE A 775 -67.20 -11.20 44.37
N GLU A 776 -68.46 -11.15 44.81
CA GLU A 776 -68.97 -11.99 45.91
C GLU A 776 -69.14 -13.46 45.47
N GLU A 777 -69.62 -13.72 44.24
CA GLU A 777 -69.72 -15.09 43.69
C GLU A 777 -68.35 -15.75 43.46
N LEU A 778 -67.31 -14.97 43.17
CA LEU A 778 -65.93 -15.47 43.01
C LEU A 778 -65.19 -15.75 44.33
N LYS A 779 -65.69 -15.28 45.49
CA LYS A 779 -65.10 -15.54 46.81
C LYS A 779 -65.63 -16.80 47.49
N GLY A 780 -66.67 -17.43 46.93
CA GLY A 780 -67.34 -18.60 47.50
C GLY A 780 -67.00 -19.96 46.87
N ASN A 781 -66.09 -20.02 45.89
CA ASN A 781 -65.61 -21.26 45.24
C ASN A 781 -64.13 -21.52 45.50
#